data_AF-A0A841Z9E3-F1
#
_entry.id   AF-A0A841Z9E3-F1
#
_cell.length_a   1.000
_cell.length_b   1.000
_cell.length_c   1.000
_cell.angle_alpha   90.00
_cell.angle_beta   90.00
_cell.angle_gamma   90.00
#
_symmetry.space_group_name_H-M   'P 1'
#
loop_
_entity.id
_entity.type
_entity.pdbx_description
1 polymer ?
#
loop_
_entity_poly.entity_id
_entity_poly.type
_entity_poly.pdbx_seq_one_letter_code
_entity_poly.pdbx_strand_id
1 'polypeptide(L)'
;MFELLRGIKFSNALFDTNIKFNLLDGKKSLVRMTAIYGKNGSGKSTITKAFSKIIDSNIENISSAELYDDSGKTILATEEMKNQIFIFNEEYIEKNVRLQSSGLETIVMFGEQANLASQIKTLETELVKERENYNVQENICKEYKDIRNVKSPQLYWDNMQKKLRETNNWAERGSKIKTSKTNLPVNDSVVKKIISLTPSKTREELQSEYDRKFSELIHISGDWKKITTPVIKPEIHFDEEQILNLLSEKIEQPKLTDRDKVILDLSTNGKQDHFIEIREEFKNPLLTECPYCLQELSNSYKESLLISVEKVLNEAVDEHIESLRKAKISPIDTDFSLFNNLDAATLQTCKDKKEKINSIVEKYNKLIDSKISNVYQSVEAQPLKITKAISDFNLSMSTLEELRTTYNGKFDKKDLIKNSLLKLNDEIAHYDLKDENSLYQTFRLEQRSDDQKLEQLRLTGIEKKGQLEELIQKQKSVHIAVDFINRGLQYVFFSNKRLSIIAKDDKYMLHSNGRAVKPIDISCGERNILALCYFFTSMMSDVNEKDVYQSESLIIIDDPVSSFDLESKVGILSYLKSEFLKIILGNEKSKIIIFSHELATIYDLEKQFEEISKAEKIKFNYLPKRTFSTIQELSNFKLVEFLPYRNEYTSLLEIIYQYAMQQNSDEYELVIGNIMRRTLEAFATFEYRMGIAEISYDQTILSSMNNQKYSDYFENLMYRLILHGESHSEEHIKSLQDLNFYSTVSSAEKQRTAKDILCLIYVLNSQHLKAHFKKYDSKANPIPMIENWCNDILTANESISLVTDNIVEKQTGILY
;
A
#
# COMPACT_ATOMS: atom_id res chain seq x y z
N MET A 1 5.11 21.03 -16.47
CA MET A 1 4.74 22.01 -15.42
C MET A 1 4.87 23.44 -15.93
N PHE A 2 6.05 23.87 -16.38
CA PHE A 2 6.36 25.20 -16.89
C PHE A 2 6.40 25.29 -18.42
N GLU A 3 6.27 24.20 -19.18
CA GLU A 3 6.35 24.20 -20.66
C GLU A 3 5.61 25.38 -21.35
N LEU A 4 4.35 25.63 -20.94
CA LEU A 4 3.48 26.69 -21.47
C LEU A 4 3.59 28.02 -20.73
N LEU A 5 4.46 28.14 -19.73
CA LEU A 5 4.61 29.35 -18.92
C LEU A 5 5.03 30.53 -19.79
N ARG A 6 4.26 31.61 -19.71
CA ARG A 6 4.51 32.88 -20.38
C ARG A 6 5.02 33.96 -19.44
N GLY A 7 4.47 34.00 -18.22
CA GLY A 7 4.74 35.10 -17.31
C GLY A 7 4.03 34.99 -15.97
N ILE A 8 4.12 36.08 -15.21
CA ILE A 8 3.51 36.24 -13.89
C ILE A 8 2.63 37.48 -13.87
N LYS A 9 1.49 37.39 -13.19
CA LYS A 9 0.63 38.52 -12.88
C LYS A 9 0.47 38.62 -11.36
N PHE A 10 0.54 39.83 -10.82
CA PHE A 10 0.43 40.05 -9.38
C PHE A 10 -0.12 41.43 -9.04
N SER A 11 -0.60 41.57 -7.80
CA SER A 11 -1.01 42.84 -7.19
C SER A 11 -0.20 43.11 -5.94
N ASN A 12 0.07 44.38 -5.65
CA ASN A 12 0.80 44.82 -4.47
C ASN A 12 0.05 46.01 -3.82
N ALA A 13 0.47 46.43 -2.63
CA ALA A 13 -0.18 47.54 -1.92
C ALA A 13 0.00 48.93 -2.58
N LEU A 14 0.92 49.05 -3.54
CA LEU A 14 1.25 50.29 -4.27
C LEU A 14 0.48 50.43 -5.60
N PHE A 15 -0.15 49.36 -6.10
CA PHE A 15 -0.83 49.34 -7.40
C PHE A 15 -2.23 48.70 -7.27
N ASP A 16 -3.28 49.48 -7.55
CA ASP A 16 -4.69 49.05 -7.49
C ASP A 16 -5.09 48.01 -8.57
N THR A 17 -4.21 47.70 -9.52
CA THR A 17 -4.50 46.80 -10.65
C THR A 17 -3.49 45.65 -10.75
N ASN A 18 -3.96 44.49 -11.23
CA ASN A 18 -3.11 43.34 -11.52
C ASN A 18 -2.15 43.64 -12.68
N ILE A 19 -0.85 43.74 -12.39
CA ILE A 19 0.19 43.98 -13.39
C ILE A 19 0.60 42.64 -14.00
N LYS A 20 0.77 42.59 -15.32
CA LYS A 20 1.18 41.38 -16.07
C LYS A 20 2.58 41.57 -16.64
N PHE A 21 3.45 40.58 -16.45
CA PHE A 21 4.82 40.56 -16.97
C PHE A 21 5.03 39.35 -17.89
N ASN A 22 5.14 39.59 -19.20
CA ASN A 22 5.48 38.57 -20.21
C ASN A 22 6.99 38.26 -20.18
N LEU A 23 7.46 37.59 -19.13
CA LEU A 23 8.89 37.35 -18.91
C LEU A 23 9.50 36.36 -19.92
N LEU A 24 8.70 35.53 -20.57
CA LEU A 24 9.15 34.53 -21.55
C LEU A 24 8.60 34.84 -22.94
N ASP A 25 8.55 36.13 -23.28
CA ASP A 25 8.05 36.62 -24.57
C ASP A 25 9.05 36.38 -25.72
N GLY A 26 8.59 35.71 -26.78
CA GLY A 26 9.31 35.58 -28.04
C GLY A 26 8.37 35.60 -29.24
N LYS A 27 8.81 36.25 -30.33
CA LYS A 27 8.13 36.26 -31.65
C LYS A 27 7.97 34.86 -32.28
N LYS A 28 8.58 33.82 -31.69
CA LYS A 28 8.55 32.41 -32.10
C LYS A 28 8.40 31.57 -30.82
N SER A 29 7.60 30.50 -30.87
CA SER A 29 7.26 29.68 -29.71
C SER A 29 8.48 29.04 -29.03
N LEU A 30 8.39 28.93 -27.68
CA LEU A 30 9.30 28.30 -26.71
C LEU A 30 10.58 29.08 -26.29
N VAL A 31 10.42 30.27 -25.70
CA VAL A 31 11.51 30.93 -24.94
C VAL A 31 11.75 30.18 -23.63
N ARG A 32 13.02 29.87 -23.33
CA ARG A 32 13.44 29.18 -22.09
C ARG A 32 14.46 29.94 -21.27
N MET A 33 15.15 30.91 -21.85
CA MET A 33 16.12 31.74 -21.14
C MET A 33 15.81 33.21 -21.41
N THR A 34 15.58 33.99 -20.37
CA THR A 34 15.33 35.44 -20.51
C THR A 34 16.27 36.21 -19.62
N ALA A 35 16.97 37.19 -20.19
CA ALA A 35 17.72 38.20 -19.44
C ALA A 35 16.95 39.52 -19.45
N ILE A 36 16.79 40.14 -18.28
CA ILE A 36 16.02 41.38 -18.12
C ILE A 36 16.92 42.44 -17.51
N TYR A 37 17.23 43.45 -18.33
CA TYR A 37 17.92 44.64 -17.86
C TYR A 37 16.95 45.53 -17.08
N GLY A 38 17.38 46.11 -15.95
CA GLY A 38 16.57 47.14 -15.29
C GLY A 38 17.38 47.95 -14.30
N LYS A 39 17.28 49.29 -14.38
CA LYS A 39 17.94 50.18 -13.41
C LYS A 39 17.43 49.94 -11.99
N ASN A 40 18.15 50.45 -10.99
CA ASN A 40 17.68 50.42 -9.61
C ASN A 40 16.32 51.13 -9.50
N GLY A 41 15.40 50.53 -8.75
CA GLY A 41 14.01 51.02 -8.65
C GLY A 41 13.06 50.60 -9.76
N SER A 42 13.50 49.85 -10.79
CA SER A 42 12.60 49.48 -11.91
C SER A 42 11.56 48.40 -11.61
N GLY A 43 11.69 47.71 -10.46
CA GLY A 43 10.75 46.68 -10.00
C GLY A 43 11.26 45.23 -10.03
N LYS A 44 12.55 44.99 -10.36
CA LYS A 44 13.17 43.64 -10.45
C LYS A 44 12.88 42.79 -9.20
N SER A 45 13.26 43.29 -8.02
CA SER A 45 13.07 42.60 -6.75
C SER A 45 11.60 42.44 -6.35
N THR A 46 10.72 43.32 -6.82
CA THR A 46 9.26 43.17 -6.62
C THR A 46 8.72 41.99 -7.43
N ILE A 47 9.20 41.81 -8.68
CA ILE A 47 8.81 40.68 -9.52
C ILE A 47 9.32 39.37 -8.92
N THR A 48 10.56 39.32 -8.42
CA THR A 48 11.09 38.10 -7.78
C THR A 48 10.34 37.75 -6.49
N LYS A 49 9.96 38.75 -5.68
CA LYS A 49 9.06 38.56 -4.51
C LYS A 49 7.67 38.04 -4.90
N ALA A 50 7.14 38.43 -6.06
CA ALA A 50 5.88 37.90 -6.55
C ALA A 50 5.97 36.39 -6.86
N PHE A 51 7.12 35.91 -7.35
CA PHE A 51 7.37 34.46 -7.44
C PHE A 51 7.45 33.82 -6.04
N SER A 52 8.08 34.47 -5.06
CA SER A 52 8.12 33.97 -3.68
C SER A 52 6.71 33.80 -3.09
N LYS A 53 5.78 34.71 -3.41
CA LYS A 53 4.37 34.64 -2.99
C LYS A 53 3.63 33.39 -3.50
N ILE A 54 4.04 32.85 -4.65
CA ILE A 54 3.46 31.62 -5.21
C ILE A 54 3.88 30.40 -4.38
N ILE A 55 5.11 30.42 -3.85
CA ILE A 55 5.68 29.36 -3.00
C ILE A 55 5.13 29.48 -1.58
N ASP A 56 5.17 30.69 -1.01
CA ASP A 56 4.71 30.99 0.35
C ASP A 56 3.67 32.12 0.35
N SER A 57 2.44 31.78 0.76
CA SER A 57 1.33 32.72 0.86
C SER A 57 1.56 33.85 1.86
N ASN A 58 2.54 33.76 2.76
CA ASN A 58 2.81 34.73 3.83
C ASN A 58 3.75 35.88 3.44
N ILE A 59 4.15 36.01 2.17
CA ILE A 59 4.98 37.13 1.72
C ILE A 59 4.22 38.46 1.85
N GLU A 60 4.74 39.37 2.65
CA GLU A 60 4.22 40.73 2.86
C GLU A 60 4.39 41.59 1.59
N ASN A 61 3.58 42.64 1.45
CA ASN A 61 3.59 43.61 0.34
C ASN A 61 3.15 43.09 -1.05
N ILE A 62 2.96 41.79 -1.26
CA ILE A 62 2.29 41.22 -2.45
C ILE A 62 0.95 40.63 -2.04
N SER A 63 -0.15 41.15 -2.60
CA SER A 63 -1.52 40.75 -2.23
C SER A 63 -1.94 39.45 -2.92
N SER A 64 -1.60 39.28 -4.20
CA SER A 64 -1.84 38.06 -4.97
C SER A 64 -0.80 37.89 -6.07
N ALA A 65 -0.47 36.64 -6.42
CA ALA A 65 0.45 36.32 -7.52
C ALA A 65 0.00 35.03 -8.22
N GLU A 66 -0.01 35.04 -9.55
CA GLU A 66 -0.45 33.93 -10.39
C GLU A 66 0.43 33.80 -11.64
N LEU A 67 0.73 32.57 -12.02
CA LEU A 67 1.40 32.25 -13.29
C LEU A 67 0.37 32.14 -14.40
N TYR A 68 0.74 32.47 -15.64
CA TYR A 68 -0.14 32.32 -16.80
C TYR A 68 0.58 31.81 -18.04
N ASP A 69 -0.20 31.20 -18.93
CA ASP A 69 0.26 30.63 -20.20
C ASP A 69 0.17 31.59 -21.40
N ASP A 70 0.61 31.14 -22.58
CA ASP A 70 0.54 31.92 -23.82
C ASP A 70 -0.89 32.33 -24.24
N SER A 71 -1.93 31.64 -23.74
CA SER A 71 -3.34 32.00 -23.97
C SER A 71 -3.87 33.04 -22.97
N GLY A 72 -3.04 33.41 -21.96
CA GLY A 72 -3.42 34.30 -20.87
C GLY A 72 -4.20 33.62 -19.75
N LYS A 73 -4.31 32.28 -19.77
CA LYS A 73 -4.99 31.49 -18.74
C LYS A 73 -4.08 31.27 -17.54
N THR A 74 -4.62 31.40 -16.34
CA THR A 74 -3.90 31.11 -15.09
C THR A 74 -3.48 29.64 -15.03
N ILE A 75 -2.22 29.40 -14.66
CA ILE A 75 -1.67 28.08 -14.38
C ILE A 75 -1.83 27.83 -12.87
N LEU A 76 -2.50 26.74 -12.50
CA LEU A 76 -2.64 26.33 -11.11
C LEU A 76 -1.30 25.80 -10.60
N ALA A 77 -0.70 26.48 -9.61
CA ALA A 77 0.54 26.05 -8.98
C ALA A 77 0.28 24.92 -7.99
N THR A 78 0.46 23.66 -8.42
CA THR A 78 0.44 22.49 -7.54
C THR A 78 1.64 22.50 -6.59
N GLU A 79 1.58 21.76 -5.48
CA GLU A 79 2.72 21.66 -4.54
C GLU A 79 3.99 21.13 -5.23
N GLU A 80 3.85 20.16 -6.14
CA GLU A 80 4.95 19.68 -6.98
C GLU A 80 5.57 20.81 -7.82
N MET A 81 4.75 21.66 -8.43
CA MET A 81 5.23 22.78 -9.23
C MET A 81 5.89 23.85 -8.36
N LYS A 82 5.36 24.14 -7.16
CA LYS A 82 5.97 25.08 -6.21
C LYS A 82 7.36 24.63 -5.77
N ASN A 83 7.54 23.34 -5.51
CA ASN A 83 8.83 22.75 -5.13
C ASN A 83 9.89 22.81 -6.26
N GLN A 84 9.47 23.13 -7.50
CA GLN A 84 10.35 23.28 -8.65
C GLN A 84 10.57 24.75 -9.08
N ILE A 85 10.11 25.72 -8.28
CA ILE A 85 10.41 27.15 -8.47
C ILE A 85 11.56 27.53 -7.53
N PHE A 86 12.68 27.93 -8.10
CA PHE A 86 13.89 28.31 -7.36
C PHE A 86 14.19 29.79 -7.57
N ILE A 87 14.28 30.54 -6.47
CA ILE A 87 14.43 32.00 -6.48
C ILE A 87 15.71 32.38 -5.73
N PHE A 88 16.62 33.05 -6.42
CA PHE A 88 17.81 33.67 -5.84
C PHE A 88 17.64 35.19 -5.80
N ASN A 89 17.49 35.75 -4.60
CA ASN A 89 17.38 37.19 -4.34
C ASN A 89 17.96 37.52 -2.95
N GLU A 90 17.94 38.78 -2.52
CA GLU A 90 18.50 39.18 -1.21
C GLU A 90 17.85 38.42 -0.03
N GLU A 91 16.54 38.17 -0.08
CA GLU A 91 15.85 37.39 0.96
C GLU A 91 16.36 35.94 1.03
N TYR A 92 16.69 35.33 -0.12
CA TYR A 92 17.30 34.00 -0.15
C TYR A 92 18.68 34.02 0.52
N ILE A 93 19.50 35.03 0.26
CA ILE A 93 20.82 35.20 0.85
C ILE A 93 20.69 35.36 2.38
N GLU A 94 19.83 36.25 2.84
CA GLU A 94 19.59 36.50 4.27
C GLU A 94 18.99 35.29 5.01
N LYS A 95 18.09 34.54 4.37
CA LYS A 95 17.44 33.37 4.96
C LYS A 95 18.40 32.19 5.10
N ASN A 96 19.19 31.91 4.07
CA ASN A 96 19.99 30.69 3.96
C ASN A 96 21.44 30.86 4.42
N VAL A 97 21.96 32.09 4.40
CA VAL A 97 23.29 32.41 4.93
C VAL A 97 23.11 33.26 6.19
N ARG A 98 22.51 32.64 7.23
CA ARG A 98 22.42 33.25 8.56
C ARG A 98 23.68 32.97 9.36
N LEU A 99 24.32 34.05 9.79
CA LEU A 99 25.61 34.03 10.46
C LEU A 99 25.36 34.19 11.96
N GLN A 100 25.46 33.11 12.74
CA GLN A 100 25.34 33.20 14.20
C GLN A 100 26.68 33.65 14.80
N SER A 101 26.63 34.67 15.66
CA SER A 101 27.80 35.31 16.29
C SER A 101 28.27 34.64 17.60
N SER A 102 27.76 33.45 17.94
CA SER A 102 28.03 32.78 19.23
C SER A 102 29.18 31.77 19.16
N GLY A 103 30.43 32.24 19.32
CA GLY A 103 31.60 31.39 19.57
C GLY A 103 32.93 31.86 18.95
N LEU A 104 34.04 31.24 19.36
CA LEU A 104 35.37 31.40 18.74
C LEU A 104 35.47 30.71 17.38
N GLU A 105 34.66 29.66 17.16
CA GLU A 105 34.53 28.91 15.91
C GLU A 105 33.20 29.28 15.23
N THR A 106 33.25 29.43 13.90
CA THR A 106 32.19 30.08 13.11
C THR A 106 31.28 29.07 12.43
N ILE A 107 29.97 29.33 12.44
CA ILE A 107 28.94 28.38 12.01
C ILE A 107 28.02 29.05 10.97
N VAL A 108 27.97 28.52 9.75
CA VAL A 108 26.89 28.79 8.78
C VAL A 108 25.79 27.74 9.04
N MET A 109 24.54 28.18 9.22
CA MET A 109 23.39 27.30 9.46
C MET A 109 22.60 27.16 8.16
N PHE A 110 22.73 26.03 7.46
CA PHE A 110 21.76 25.63 6.42
C PHE A 110 20.58 24.95 7.12
N GLY A 111 19.36 25.47 6.93
CA GLY A 111 18.23 25.43 7.87
C GLY A 111 17.70 24.08 8.37
N GLU A 112 18.15 22.93 7.86
CA GLU A 112 17.56 21.62 8.20
C GLU A 112 18.42 20.73 9.13
N GLN A 113 19.69 21.06 9.39
CA GLN A 113 20.67 20.03 9.80
C GLN A 113 21.06 19.98 11.28
N ALA A 114 21.02 21.10 12.02
CA ALA A 114 21.35 21.10 13.45
C ALA A 114 20.37 20.25 14.31
N ASN A 115 19.19 19.90 13.77
CA ASN A 115 18.20 19.04 14.41
C ASN A 115 18.49 17.54 14.20
N LEU A 116 19.30 17.19 13.20
CA LEU A 116 19.36 15.82 12.68
C LEU A 116 20.28 14.91 13.52
N ALA A 117 21.42 15.41 13.99
CA ALA A 117 22.31 14.62 14.84
C ALA A 117 21.85 14.50 16.28
N SER A 118 21.18 15.52 16.83
CA SER A 118 20.54 15.40 18.15
C SER A 118 19.45 14.34 18.14
N GLN A 119 18.68 14.25 17.04
CA GLN A 119 17.72 13.17 16.81
C GLN A 119 18.38 11.80 16.67
N ILE A 120 19.45 11.68 15.86
CA ILE A 120 20.23 10.43 15.72
C ILE A 120 20.71 9.94 17.08
N LYS A 121 21.38 10.79 17.87
CA LYS A 121 21.92 10.43 19.18
C LYS A 121 20.83 10.02 20.18
N THR A 122 19.69 10.71 20.12
CA THR A 122 18.52 10.37 20.95
C THR A 122 17.99 8.99 20.58
N LEU A 123 17.75 8.72 19.29
CA LEU A 123 17.27 7.44 18.79
C LEU A 123 18.24 6.29 19.05
N GLU A 124 19.56 6.51 18.92
CA GLU A 124 20.58 5.52 19.28
C GLU A 124 20.49 5.13 20.76
N THR A 125 20.35 6.13 21.65
CA THR A 125 20.21 5.91 23.10
C THR A 125 18.93 5.14 23.41
N GLU A 126 17.82 5.49 22.74
CA GLU A 126 16.56 4.78 22.89
C GLU A 126 16.62 3.34 22.37
N LEU A 127 17.31 3.08 21.26
CA LEU A 127 17.48 1.73 20.72
C LEU A 127 18.30 0.82 21.64
N VAL A 128 19.33 1.36 22.29
CA VAL A 128 20.08 0.62 23.33
C VAL A 128 19.13 0.21 24.45
N LYS A 129 18.33 1.16 24.96
CA LYS A 129 17.36 0.89 26.02
C LYS A 129 16.30 -0.14 25.60
N GLU A 130 15.77 -0.05 24.38
CA GLU A 130 14.79 -1.04 23.90
C GLU A 130 15.39 -2.42 23.69
N ARG A 131 16.66 -2.51 23.29
CA ARG A 131 17.36 -3.79 23.20
C ARG A 131 17.53 -4.43 24.57
N GLU A 132 17.85 -3.64 25.59
CA GLU A 132 17.90 -4.13 26.98
C GLU A 132 16.52 -4.62 27.44
N ASN A 133 15.47 -3.85 27.22
CA ASN A 133 14.09 -4.25 27.53
C ASN A 133 13.69 -5.55 26.81
N TYR A 134 14.03 -5.66 25.52
CA TYR A 134 13.78 -6.86 24.72
C TYR A 134 14.48 -8.08 25.32
N ASN A 135 15.76 -7.97 25.66
CA ASN A 135 16.53 -9.09 26.25
C ASN A 135 15.95 -9.52 27.60
N VAL A 136 15.53 -8.57 28.44
CA VAL A 136 14.88 -8.86 29.72
C VAL A 136 13.56 -9.60 29.48
N GLN A 137 12.71 -9.10 28.58
CA GLN A 137 11.43 -9.72 28.26
C GLN A 137 11.60 -11.09 27.59
N GLU A 138 12.62 -11.27 26.76
CA GLU A 138 12.94 -12.55 26.12
C GLU A 138 13.30 -13.62 27.17
N ASN A 139 14.06 -13.23 28.20
CA ASN A 139 14.39 -14.13 29.31
C ASN A 139 13.16 -14.53 30.12
N ILE A 140 12.23 -13.60 30.38
CA ILE A 140 10.93 -13.92 30.98
C ILE A 140 10.16 -14.92 30.10
N CYS A 141 10.10 -14.69 28.79
CA CYS A 141 9.40 -15.58 27.86
C CYS A 141 10.03 -16.99 27.80
N LYS A 142 11.35 -17.10 28.02
CA LYS A 142 12.05 -18.41 28.09
C LYS A 142 11.62 -19.22 29.31
N GLU A 143 11.27 -18.59 30.44
CA GLU A 143 10.79 -19.30 31.63
C GLU A 143 9.54 -20.14 31.33
N TYR A 144 8.62 -19.65 30.50
CA TYR A 144 7.41 -20.39 30.12
C TYR A 144 7.70 -21.61 29.23
N LYS A 145 8.81 -21.61 28.50
CA LYS A 145 9.21 -22.68 27.56
C LYS A 145 9.99 -23.81 28.23
N ASP A 146 10.58 -23.55 29.40
CA ASP A 146 11.27 -24.58 30.18
C ASP A 146 10.27 -25.44 30.96
N ILE A 147 10.09 -26.70 30.55
CA ILE A 147 9.17 -27.66 31.17
C ILE A 147 9.44 -27.86 32.67
N ARG A 148 10.66 -27.59 33.15
CA ARG A 148 11.01 -27.73 34.58
C ARG A 148 10.68 -26.48 35.40
N ASN A 149 10.36 -25.37 34.74
CA ASN A 149 10.01 -24.13 35.41
C ASN A 149 8.58 -24.16 35.91
N VAL A 150 8.36 -23.65 37.13
CA VAL A 150 7.03 -23.57 37.74
C VAL A 150 6.05 -22.69 36.97
N LYS A 151 6.53 -21.75 36.15
CA LYS A 151 5.67 -20.95 35.28
C LYS A 151 5.29 -21.65 33.99
N SER A 152 5.89 -22.79 33.66
CA SER A 152 5.61 -23.44 32.38
C SER A 152 4.22 -24.06 32.37
N PRO A 153 3.35 -23.66 31.41
CA PRO A 153 2.05 -24.30 31.28
C PRO A 153 2.16 -25.79 30.98
N GLN A 154 3.20 -26.21 30.26
CA GLN A 154 3.39 -27.62 29.92
C GLN A 154 3.57 -28.50 31.16
N LEU A 155 4.23 -27.99 32.21
CA LEU A 155 4.37 -28.69 33.49
C LEU A 155 3.02 -29.08 34.08
N TYR A 156 2.07 -28.15 34.11
CA TYR A 156 0.72 -28.39 34.65
C TYR A 156 -0.12 -29.29 33.75
N TRP A 157 0.08 -29.19 32.43
CA TRP A 157 -0.53 -30.11 31.47
C TRP A 157 -0.09 -31.56 31.72
N ASP A 158 1.20 -31.78 31.90
CA ASP A 158 1.78 -33.09 32.18
C ASP A 158 1.34 -33.63 33.55
N ASN A 159 1.24 -32.75 34.56
CA ASN A 159 0.69 -33.11 35.87
C ASN A 159 -0.78 -33.55 35.79
N MET A 160 -1.61 -32.89 34.98
CA MET A 160 -2.99 -33.33 34.76
C MET A 160 -3.05 -34.72 34.11
N GLN A 161 -2.21 -34.98 33.10
CA GLN A 161 -2.13 -36.32 32.50
C GLN A 161 -1.68 -37.38 33.51
N LYS A 162 -0.72 -37.05 34.37
CA LYS A 162 -0.23 -37.94 35.43
C LYS A 162 -1.34 -38.25 36.44
N LYS A 163 -2.03 -37.24 36.95
CA LYS A 163 -3.16 -37.40 37.89
C LYS A 163 -4.24 -38.34 37.35
N LEU A 164 -4.60 -38.22 36.07
CA LEU A 164 -5.58 -39.14 35.45
C LEU A 164 -5.11 -40.60 35.38
N ARG A 165 -3.80 -40.84 35.31
CA ARG A 165 -3.16 -42.18 35.24
C ARG A 165 -2.92 -42.82 36.61
N GLU A 166 -2.97 -42.04 37.68
CA GLU A 166 -2.74 -42.52 39.05
C GLU A 166 -3.78 -43.56 39.50
N THR A 167 -3.40 -44.32 40.52
CA THR A 167 -4.23 -45.36 41.13
C THR A 167 -5.52 -44.77 41.68
N ASN A 168 -6.64 -45.46 41.48
CA ASN A 168 -8.00 -45.06 41.83
C ASN A 168 -8.52 -43.77 41.17
N ASN A 169 -7.80 -43.21 40.18
CA ASN A 169 -8.26 -42.05 39.40
C ASN A 169 -8.95 -42.48 38.09
N TRP A 170 -9.17 -41.51 37.21
CA TRP A 170 -10.01 -41.63 36.01
C TRP A 170 -9.71 -42.87 35.15
N ALA A 171 -8.44 -43.16 34.88
CA ALA A 171 -8.04 -44.23 33.98
C ALA A 171 -8.35 -45.63 34.55
N GLU A 172 -8.14 -45.82 35.86
CA GLU A 172 -8.42 -47.08 36.55
C GLU A 172 -9.93 -47.25 36.80
N ARG A 173 -10.63 -46.21 37.29
CA ARG A 173 -12.09 -46.21 37.46
C ARG A 173 -12.81 -46.56 36.15
N GLY A 174 -12.39 -45.92 35.06
CA GLY A 174 -12.92 -46.20 33.72
C GLY A 174 -12.67 -47.63 33.23
N SER A 175 -11.50 -48.20 33.56
CA SER A 175 -11.19 -49.60 33.27
C SER A 175 -12.07 -50.58 34.04
N LYS A 176 -12.29 -50.31 35.33
CA LYS A 176 -13.19 -51.10 36.20
C LYS A 176 -14.62 -51.12 35.66
N ILE A 177 -15.15 -49.98 35.18
CA ILE A 177 -16.49 -49.91 34.55
C ILE A 177 -16.57 -50.73 33.26
N LYS A 178 -15.52 -50.66 32.42
CA LYS A 178 -15.46 -51.36 31.14
C LYS A 178 -15.00 -52.82 31.25
N THR A 179 -14.69 -53.30 32.46
CA THR A 179 -14.12 -54.64 32.70
C THR A 179 -12.90 -54.93 31.82
N SER A 180 -12.04 -53.92 31.65
CA SER A 180 -10.80 -54.01 30.84
C SER A 180 -9.61 -54.48 31.70
N LYS A 181 -8.66 -55.20 31.10
CA LYS A 181 -7.40 -55.60 31.76
C LYS A 181 -6.39 -54.45 31.85
N THR A 182 -6.54 -53.41 31.03
CA THR A 182 -5.65 -52.25 30.99
C THR A 182 -6.40 -50.97 31.32
N ASN A 183 -5.74 -50.05 32.02
CA ASN A 183 -6.24 -48.70 32.30
C ASN A 183 -6.62 -47.97 31.00
N LEU A 184 -7.58 -47.05 31.08
CA LEU A 184 -7.96 -46.24 29.91
C LEU A 184 -6.78 -45.35 29.47
N PRO A 185 -6.54 -45.20 28.15
CA PRO A 185 -5.48 -44.33 27.65
C PRO A 185 -5.80 -42.87 27.97
N VAL A 186 -4.80 -42.16 28.49
CA VAL A 186 -4.88 -40.71 28.77
C VAL A 186 -4.07 -39.97 27.71
N ASN A 187 -4.78 -39.22 26.87
CA ASN A 187 -4.23 -38.37 25.81
C ASN A 187 -4.79 -36.93 25.95
N ASP A 188 -4.30 -36.02 25.11
CA ASP A 188 -4.70 -34.61 25.18
C ASP A 188 -6.20 -34.39 24.97
N SER A 189 -6.86 -35.19 24.12
CA SER A 189 -8.29 -35.03 23.88
C SER A 189 -9.12 -35.40 25.10
N VAL A 190 -8.68 -36.39 25.89
CA VAL A 190 -9.29 -36.74 27.17
C VAL A 190 -9.15 -35.59 28.18
N VAL A 191 -7.95 -35.04 28.36
CA VAL A 191 -7.73 -33.91 29.28
C VAL A 191 -8.60 -32.72 28.87
N LYS A 192 -8.58 -32.34 27.59
CA LYS A 192 -9.43 -31.25 27.05
C LYS A 192 -10.91 -31.47 27.31
N LYS A 193 -11.40 -32.69 27.07
CA LYS A 193 -12.79 -33.06 27.35
C LYS A 193 -13.12 -32.84 28.82
N ILE A 194 -12.31 -33.36 29.75
CA ILE A 194 -12.57 -33.32 31.19
C ILE A 194 -12.55 -31.88 31.73
N ILE A 195 -11.54 -31.07 31.37
CA ILE A 195 -11.43 -29.68 31.85
C ILE A 195 -12.54 -28.77 31.29
N SER A 196 -13.16 -29.15 30.17
CA SER A 196 -14.26 -28.39 29.55
C SER A 196 -15.64 -28.68 30.17
N LEU A 197 -15.74 -29.68 31.05
CA LEU A 197 -17.00 -30.02 31.71
C LEU A 197 -17.41 -28.94 32.71
N THR A 198 -18.72 -28.84 32.93
CA THR A 198 -19.32 -28.01 33.98
C THR A 198 -20.25 -28.89 34.81
N PRO A 199 -19.72 -29.68 35.77
CA PRO A 199 -20.54 -30.53 36.62
C PRO A 199 -21.52 -29.69 37.44
N SER A 200 -22.77 -30.14 37.57
CA SER A 200 -23.80 -29.44 38.34
C SER A 200 -23.82 -29.81 39.83
N LYS A 201 -23.15 -30.91 40.20
CA LYS A 201 -23.11 -31.48 41.55
C LYS A 201 -21.73 -31.35 42.17
N THR A 202 -21.64 -31.40 43.49
CA THR A 202 -20.34 -31.38 44.17
C THR A 202 -19.57 -32.68 43.94
N ARG A 203 -18.25 -32.66 44.19
CA ARG A 203 -17.40 -33.84 44.05
C ARG A 203 -17.88 -34.99 44.94
N GLU A 204 -18.31 -34.68 46.17
CA GLU A 204 -18.79 -35.64 47.17
C GLU A 204 -20.12 -36.28 46.74
N GLU A 205 -21.03 -35.49 46.16
CA GLU A 205 -22.31 -35.97 45.61
C GLU A 205 -22.09 -36.90 44.42
N LEU A 206 -21.19 -36.51 43.50
CA LEU A 206 -20.83 -37.32 42.33
C LEU A 206 -20.17 -38.64 42.73
N GLN A 207 -19.26 -38.61 43.71
CA GLN A 207 -18.59 -39.80 44.24
C GLN A 207 -19.60 -40.74 44.91
N SER A 208 -20.52 -40.21 45.72
CA SER A 208 -21.58 -41.00 46.35
C SER A 208 -22.51 -41.66 45.32
N GLU A 209 -22.88 -40.93 44.26
CA GLU A 209 -23.68 -41.49 43.17
C GLU A 209 -22.91 -42.56 42.38
N TYR A 210 -21.62 -42.32 42.13
CA TYR A 210 -20.72 -43.27 41.47
C TYR A 210 -20.66 -44.58 42.25
N ASP A 211 -20.39 -44.53 43.56
CA ASP A 211 -20.22 -45.73 44.39
C ASP A 211 -21.52 -46.55 44.46
N ARG A 212 -22.67 -45.88 44.56
CA ARG A 212 -24.00 -46.52 44.52
C ARG A 212 -24.23 -47.25 43.20
N LYS A 213 -24.02 -46.58 42.05
CA LYS A 213 -24.24 -47.17 40.72
C LYS A 213 -23.19 -48.24 40.37
N PHE A 214 -21.97 -48.10 40.87
CA PHE A 214 -20.91 -49.07 40.66
C PHE A 214 -21.20 -50.37 41.42
N SER A 215 -21.72 -50.27 42.65
CA SER A 215 -22.24 -51.41 43.40
C SER A 215 -23.39 -52.12 42.66
N GLU A 216 -24.32 -51.35 42.08
CA GLU A 216 -25.41 -51.87 41.24
C GLU A 216 -24.87 -52.62 40.01
N LEU A 217 -23.82 -52.11 39.34
CA LEU A 217 -23.18 -52.76 38.21
C LEU A 217 -22.50 -54.09 38.58
N ILE A 218 -21.84 -54.15 39.74
CA ILE A 218 -21.22 -55.38 40.26
C ILE A 218 -22.30 -56.45 40.48
N HIS A 219 -23.43 -56.09 41.10
CA HIS A 219 -24.54 -57.01 41.32
C HIS A 219 -25.15 -57.58 40.02
N ILE A 220 -25.17 -56.81 38.93
CA ILE A 220 -25.74 -57.22 37.64
C ILE A 220 -24.78 -58.12 36.82
N SER A 221 -23.49 -58.18 37.16
CA SER A 221 -22.44 -58.73 36.28
C SER A 221 -22.18 -60.25 36.39
N GLY A 222 -23.12 -61.04 36.92
CA GLY A 222 -23.05 -62.52 36.87
C GLY A 222 -23.15 -63.10 35.44
N ASP A 223 -22.87 -64.41 35.29
CA ASP A 223 -22.69 -65.22 34.05
C ASP A 223 -23.89 -65.27 33.06
N TRP A 224 -24.51 -64.14 32.74
CA TRP A 224 -25.68 -64.09 31.88
C TRP A 224 -25.26 -63.67 30.46
N LYS A 225 -25.74 -64.39 29.44
CA LYS A 225 -25.47 -64.11 28.01
C LYS A 225 -26.78 -63.83 27.26
N LYS A 226 -26.81 -62.79 26.43
CA LYS A 226 -27.97 -62.40 25.62
C LYS A 226 -28.33 -63.51 24.63
N ILE A 227 -29.61 -63.84 24.50
CA ILE A 227 -30.11 -64.86 23.54
C ILE A 227 -30.55 -64.14 22.27
N THR A 228 -29.74 -64.21 21.21
CA THR A 228 -29.95 -63.45 19.96
C THR A 228 -30.94 -64.09 19.00
N THR A 229 -31.11 -65.41 19.06
CA THR A 229 -32.03 -66.16 18.19
C THR A 229 -33.48 -65.97 18.65
N PRO A 230 -34.41 -65.49 17.80
CA PRO A 230 -35.82 -65.39 18.15
C PRO A 230 -36.52 -66.76 18.15
N VAL A 231 -37.59 -66.90 18.93
CA VAL A 231 -38.43 -68.10 18.93
C VAL A 231 -39.37 -68.03 17.71
N ILE A 232 -39.20 -68.96 16.76
CA ILE A 232 -39.97 -69.01 15.50
C ILE A 232 -41.05 -70.09 15.61
N LYS A 233 -42.29 -69.76 15.18
CA LYS A 233 -43.41 -70.71 15.10
C LYS A 233 -43.32 -71.49 13.77
N PRO A 234 -43.36 -72.83 13.76
CA PRO A 234 -43.37 -73.60 12.52
C PRO A 234 -44.71 -73.43 11.78
N GLU A 235 -44.66 -73.26 10.46
CA GLU A 235 -45.84 -73.28 9.61
C GLU A 235 -46.32 -74.72 9.43
N ILE A 236 -47.47 -75.04 10.02
CA ILE A 236 -48.07 -76.38 9.95
C ILE A 236 -49.42 -76.24 9.24
N HIS A 237 -49.47 -76.67 7.98
CA HIS A 237 -50.71 -76.75 7.22
C HIS A 237 -51.35 -78.11 7.46
N PHE A 238 -52.50 -78.12 8.12
CA PHE A 238 -53.23 -79.34 8.43
C PHE A 238 -54.74 -79.11 8.28
N ASP A 239 -55.37 -79.90 7.42
CA ASP A 239 -56.81 -79.94 7.25
C ASP A 239 -57.36 -81.28 7.76
N GLU A 240 -57.92 -81.24 8.99
CA GLU A 240 -58.45 -82.43 9.67
C GLU A 240 -59.63 -83.02 8.90
N GLU A 241 -60.46 -82.17 8.32
CA GLU A 241 -61.69 -82.55 7.66
C GLU A 241 -61.38 -83.23 6.32
N GLN A 242 -60.41 -82.69 5.57
CA GLN A 242 -59.95 -83.29 4.33
C GLN A 242 -59.40 -84.71 4.53
N ILE A 243 -58.58 -84.95 5.55
CA ILE A 243 -58.02 -86.28 5.83
C ILE A 243 -59.11 -87.28 6.23
N LEU A 244 -60.05 -86.86 7.08
CA LEU A 244 -61.16 -87.71 7.50
C LEU A 244 -62.07 -88.08 6.33
N ASN A 245 -62.33 -87.13 5.42
CA ASN A 245 -63.10 -87.38 4.20
C ASN A 245 -62.40 -88.44 3.33
N LEU A 246 -61.10 -88.29 3.06
CA LEU A 246 -60.31 -89.26 2.29
C LEU A 246 -60.31 -90.66 2.93
N LEU A 247 -60.24 -90.76 4.26
CA LEU A 247 -60.26 -92.05 4.95
C LEU A 247 -61.63 -92.75 4.84
N SER A 248 -62.73 -91.98 4.83
CA SER A 248 -64.11 -92.48 4.82
C SER A 248 -64.66 -92.83 3.43
N GLU A 249 -63.98 -92.42 2.36
CA GLU A 249 -64.43 -92.61 0.97
C GLU A 249 -64.60 -94.11 0.63
N LYS A 250 -65.75 -94.48 0.03
CA LYS A 250 -66.07 -95.86 -0.35
C LYS A 250 -65.89 -96.05 -1.85
N ILE A 251 -65.00 -96.98 -2.23
CA ILE A 251 -64.80 -97.39 -3.63
C ILE A 251 -65.46 -98.76 -3.83
N GLU A 252 -66.32 -98.90 -4.84
CA GLU A 252 -67.06 -100.14 -5.11
C GLU A 252 -66.15 -101.29 -5.58
N GLN A 253 -66.36 -102.48 -5.02
CA GLN A 253 -65.55 -103.67 -5.28
C GLN A 253 -66.14 -104.49 -6.46
N PRO A 254 -65.40 -104.76 -7.55
CA PRO A 254 -65.93 -105.53 -8.68
C PRO A 254 -66.08 -107.03 -8.35
N LYS A 255 -67.19 -107.66 -8.78
CA LYS A 255 -67.39 -109.12 -8.67
C LYS A 255 -66.62 -109.85 -9.78
N LEU A 256 -65.53 -110.50 -9.40
CA LEU A 256 -64.61 -111.23 -10.29
C LEU A 256 -64.83 -112.75 -10.18
N THR A 257 -64.89 -113.45 -11.31
CA THR A 257 -64.85 -114.92 -11.35
C THR A 257 -63.45 -115.45 -11.00
N ASP A 258 -63.29 -116.74 -10.69
CA ASP A 258 -61.97 -117.29 -10.32
C ASP A 258 -60.92 -117.12 -11.44
N ARG A 259 -61.38 -117.06 -12.70
CA ARG A 259 -60.52 -116.75 -13.85
C ARG A 259 -60.12 -115.27 -13.91
N ASP A 260 -61.03 -114.36 -13.54
CA ASP A 260 -60.76 -112.92 -13.45
C ASP A 260 -59.79 -112.60 -12.29
N LYS A 261 -59.84 -113.35 -11.19
CA LYS A 261 -58.88 -113.23 -10.07
C LYS A 261 -57.44 -113.55 -10.49
N VAL A 262 -57.24 -114.56 -11.34
CA VAL A 262 -55.92 -114.91 -11.87
C VAL A 262 -55.40 -113.81 -12.81
N ILE A 263 -56.27 -113.20 -13.62
CA ILE A 263 -55.90 -112.07 -14.48
C ILE A 263 -55.59 -110.82 -13.63
N LEU A 264 -56.34 -110.55 -12.57
CA LEU A 264 -56.07 -109.48 -11.60
C LEU A 264 -54.70 -109.63 -10.94
N ASP A 265 -54.34 -110.82 -10.46
CA ASP A 265 -53.02 -111.10 -9.84
C ASP A 265 -51.86 -110.93 -10.82
N LEU A 266 -52.07 -111.23 -12.10
CA LEU A 266 -51.07 -111.03 -13.14
C LEU A 266 -50.96 -109.56 -13.56
N SER A 267 -52.03 -108.77 -13.46
CA SER A 267 -52.09 -107.33 -13.76
C SER A 267 -51.46 -106.47 -12.67
N THR A 268 -51.65 -106.80 -11.39
CA THR A 268 -51.14 -106.04 -10.24
C THR A 268 -49.62 -106.15 -10.05
N ASN A 269 -48.96 -107.06 -10.77
CA ASN A 269 -47.50 -107.26 -10.78
C ASN A 269 -46.77 -106.53 -11.92
N GLY A 270 -47.33 -105.44 -12.44
CA GLY A 270 -46.63 -104.52 -13.36
C GLY A 270 -46.54 -104.97 -14.82
N LYS A 271 -47.41 -105.89 -15.27
CA LYS A 271 -47.52 -106.32 -16.68
C LYS A 271 -48.76 -105.75 -17.39
N GLN A 272 -49.24 -104.60 -16.94
CA GLN A 272 -50.52 -104.02 -17.35
C GLN A 272 -50.57 -103.73 -18.87
N ASP A 273 -49.48 -103.18 -19.43
CA ASP A 273 -49.35 -102.91 -20.87
C ASP A 273 -49.46 -104.18 -21.73
N HIS A 274 -48.92 -105.29 -21.23
CA HIS A 274 -48.98 -106.58 -21.91
C HIS A 274 -50.42 -107.13 -22.03
N PHE A 275 -51.28 -106.88 -21.03
CA PHE A 275 -52.69 -107.27 -21.09
C PHE A 275 -53.52 -106.37 -22.01
N ILE A 276 -53.12 -105.10 -22.17
CA ILE A 276 -53.71 -104.21 -23.17
C ILE A 276 -53.36 -104.69 -24.58
N GLU A 277 -52.11 -105.10 -24.83
CA GLU A 277 -51.69 -105.70 -26.10
C GLU A 277 -52.43 -107.01 -26.42
N ILE A 278 -52.51 -107.92 -25.45
CA ILE A 278 -53.28 -109.17 -25.58
C ILE A 278 -54.75 -108.86 -25.94
N ARG A 279 -55.34 -107.83 -25.32
CA ARG A 279 -56.72 -107.41 -25.62
C ARG A 279 -56.88 -107.00 -27.08
N GLU A 280 -55.95 -106.23 -27.64
CA GLU A 280 -56.05 -105.77 -29.03
C GLU A 280 -55.79 -106.91 -30.03
N GLU A 281 -54.86 -107.82 -29.73
CA GLU A 281 -54.54 -108.95 -30.61
C GLU A 281 -55.68 -109.97 -30.68
N PHE A 282 -56.34 -110.22 -29.55
CA PHE A 282 -57.53 -111.06 -29.46
C PHE A 282 -58.83 -110.37 -29.91
N LYS A 283 -58.79 -109.16 -30.49
CA LYS A 283 -59.95 -108.59 -31.21
C LYS A 283 -60.02 -109.01 -32.68
N ASN A 284 -58.93 -109.50 -33.28
CA ASN A 284 -58.88 -109.80 -34.72
C ASN A 284 -59.69 -111.07 -35.09
N PRO A 285 -60.81 -110.99 -35.84
CA PRO A 285 -61.70 -112.14 -36.08
C PRO A 285 -61.12 -113.26 -36.95
N LEU A 286 -60.02 -113.03 -37.67
CA LEU A 286 -59.36 -114.06 -38.51
C LEU A 286 -58.40 -114.96 -37.71
N LEU A 287 -58.13 -114.62 -36.45
CA LEU A 287 -57.24 -115.39 -35.59
C LEU A 287 -57.96 -116.64 -35.05
N THR A 288 -57.71 -117.77 -35.72
CA THR A 288 -58.28 -119.10 -35.40
C THR A 288 -57.40 -119.94 -34.50
N GLU A 289 -56.15 -119.54 -34.25
CA GLU A 289 -55.23 -120.17 -33.31
C GLU A 289 -54.58 -119.10 -32.42
N CYS A 290 -54.34 -119.43 -31.15
CA CYS A 290 -53.71 -118.53 -30.19
C CYS A 290 -52.23 -118.34 -30.55
N PRO A 291 -51.73 -117.10 -30.74
CA PRO A 291 -50.34 -116.87 -31.11
C PRO A 291 -49.35 -117.19 -29.99
N TYR A 292 -49.83 -117.30 -28.75
CA TYR A 292 -49.00 -117.54 -27.56
C TYR A 292 -48.87 -119.02 -27.19
N CYS A 293 -49.90 -119.83 -27.46
CA CYS A 293 -49.90 -121.26 -27.11
C CYS A 293 -50.30 -122.20 -28.26
N LEU A 294 -50.60 -121.65 -29.45
CA LEU A 294 -50.92 -122.34 -30.69
C LEU A 294 -52.17 -123.24 -30.61
N GLN A 295 -53.03 -123.05 -29.61
CA GLN A 295 -54.31 -123.77 -29.51
C GLN A 295 -55.36 -123.13 -30.42
N GLU A 296 -56.19 -123.95 -31.07
CA GLU A 296 -57.35 -123.49 -31.82
C GLU A 296 -58.33 -122.71 -30.92
N LEU A 297 -58.72 -121.53 -31.36
CA LEU A 297 -59.60 -120.62 -30.64
C LEU A 297 -60.99 -120.64 -31.25
N SER A 298 -61.99 -120.93 -30.41
CA SER A 298 -63.39 -120.69 -30.78
C SER A 298 -63.77 -119.22 -30.56
N ASN A 299 -64.65 -118.69 -31.40
CA ASN A 299 -65.11 -117.30 -31.28
C ASN A 299 -65.79 -117.02 -29.92
N SER A 300 -66.53 -117.98 -29.37
CA SER A 300 -67.18 -117.83 -28.05
C SER A 300 -66.18 -117.72 -26.89
N TYR A 301 -65.04 -118.42 -26.98
CA TYR A 301 -63.98 -118.34 -25.97
C TYR A 301 -63.27 -116.97 -26.02
N LYS A 302 -63.10 -116.41 -27.21
CA LYS A 302 -62.44 -115.13 -27.44
C LYS A 302 -63.22 -113.96 -26.86
N GLU A 303 -64.52 -113.89 -27.10
CA GLU A 303 -65.38 -112.86 -26.50
C GLU A 303 -65.39 -112.95 -24.96
N SER A 304 -65.45 -114.19 -24.42
CA SER A 304 -65.37 -114.40 -22.97
C SER A 304 -64.05 -113.89 -22.36
N LEU A 305 -62.92 -114.02 -23.05
CA LEU A 305 -61.63 -113.58 -22.56
C LEU A 305 -61.52 -112.04 -22.53
N LEU A 306 -62.02 -111.36 -23.56
CA LEU A 306 -61.99 -109.90 -23.65
C LEU A 306 -62.81 -109.23 -22.53
N ILE A 307 -63.99 -109.79 -22.23
CA ILE A 307 -64.85 -109.31 -21.13
C ILE A 307 -64.15 -109.45 -19.77
N SER A 308 -63.38 -110.52 -19.57
CA SER A 308 -62.60 -110.73 -18.35
C SER A 308 -61.46 -109.72 -18.20
N VAL A 309 -60.78 -109.34 -19.28
CA VAL A 309 -59.70 -108.33 -19.25
C VAL A 309 -60.23 -106.93 -18.94
N GLU A 310 -61.39 -106.53 -19.48
CA GLU A 310 -61.97 -105.21 -19.24
C GLU A 310 -62.47 -104.99 -17.80
N LYS A 311 -62.88 -106.05 -17.09
CA LYS A 311 -63.35 -105.94 -15.70
C LYS A 311 -62.23 -105.68 -14.67
N VAL A 312 -60.97 -105.87 -15.05
CA VAL A 312 -59.81 -105.87 -14.13
C VAL A 312 -59.10 -104.51 -14.04
N LEU A 313 -59.27 -103.60 -15.01
CA LEU A 313 -58.61 -102.28 -15.06
C LEU A 313 -59.53 -101.18 -14.49
N ASN A 314 -59.29 -100.63 -13.28
CA ASN A 314 -60.16 -99.62 -12.63
C ASN A 314 -59.38 -98.37 -12.13
N GLU A 315 -59.36 -97.29 -12.93
CA GLU A 315 -58.56 -96.05 -12.79
C GLU A 315 -58.87 -95.23 -11.51
N ALA A 316 -60.09 -95.33 -10.97
CA ALA A 316 -60.51 -94.57 -9.78
C ALA A 316 -59.80 -94.99 -8.48
N VAL A 317 -59.25 -96.22 -8.43
CA VAL A 317 -58.54 -96.73 -7.26
C VAL A 317 -57.17 -96.06 -7.12
N ASP A 318 -56.49 -95.79 -8.23
CA ASP A 318 -55.14 -95.23 -8.24
C ASP A 318 -55.13 -93.73 -7.86
N GLU A 319 -56.10 -92.95 -8.33
CA GLU A 319 -56.26 -91.53 -7.98
C GLU A 319 -56.49 -91.32 -6.47
N HIS A 320 -57.25 -92.22 -5.85
CA HIS A 320 -57.55 -92.14 -4.42
C HIS A 320 -56.31 -92.48 -3.56
N ILE A 321 -55.50 -93.48 -3.96
CA ILE A 321 -54.23 -93.81 -3.29
C ILE A 321 -53.26 -92.62 -3.32
N GLU A 322 -53.15 -91.93 -4.45
CA GLU A 322 -52.26 -90.76 -4.58
C GLU A 322 -52.73 -89.58 -3.71
N SER A 323 -54.04 -89.36 -3.60
CA SER A 323 -54.62 -88.35 -2.71
C SER A 323 -54.33 -88.63 -1.24
N LEU A 324 -54.43 -89.91 -0.83
CA LEU A 324 -54.05 -90.36 0.52
C LEU A 324 -52.55 -90.19 0.82
N ARG A 325 -51.68 -90.47 -0.16
CA ARG A 325 -50.23 -90.27 -0.01
C ARG A 325 -49.86 -88.80 0.19
N LYS A 326 -50.47 -87.89 -0.57
CA LYS A 326 -50.26 -86.44 -0.44
C LYS A 326 -50.75 -85.87 0.90
N ALA A 327 -51.72 -86.53 1.52
CA ALA A 327 -52.27 -86.12 2.82
C ALA A 327 -51.38 -86.47 4.02
N LYS A 328 -50.28 -87.23 3.85
CA LYS A 328 -49.34 -87.54 4.94
C LYS A 328 -48.56 -86.31 5.40
N ILE A 329 -48.35 -86.21 6.72
CA ILE A 329 -47.67 -85.06 7.34
C ILE A 329 -46.35 -85.46 7.97
N SER A 330 -45.35 -84.59 7.87
CA SER A 330 -44.06 -84.76 8.54
C SER A 330 -44.11 -84.29 10.01
N PRO A 331 -43.43 -84.98 10.94
CA PRO A 331 -43.35 -84.54 12.32
C PRO A 331 -42.61 -83.20 12.45
N ILE A 332 -42.99 -82.41 13.45
CA ILE A 332 -42.36 -81.13 13.78
C ILE A 332 -40.97 -81.39 14.36
N ASP A 333 -39.96 -80.78 13.73
CA ASP A 333 -38.60 -80.71 14.23
C ASP A 333 -38.27 -79.25 14.63
N THR A 334 -38.09 -79.01 15.92
CA THR A 334 -37.76 -77.68 16.48
C THR A 334 -36.77 -77.87 17.60
N ASP A 335 -35.58 -77.28 17.45
CA ASP A 335 -34.52 -77.35 18.47
C ASP A 335 -34.73 -76.27 19.54
N PHE A 336 -34.69 -76.72 20.80
CA PHE A 336 -34.86 -75.89 21.99
C PHE A 336 -33.54 -75.63 22.75
N SER A 337 -32.41 -76.18 22.28
CA SER A 337 -31.11 -76.13 22.96
C SER A 337 -30.62 -74.72 23.26
N LEU A 338 -30.91 -73.76 22.38
CA LEU A 338 -30.51 -72.36 22.49
C LEU A 338 -31.26 -71.58 23.59
N PHE A 339 -32.33 -72.17 24.14
CA PHE A 339 -33.21 -71.53 25.12
C PHE A 339 -33.09 -72.13 26.53
N ASN A 340 -32.07 -72.97 26.79
CA ASN A 340 -31.83 -73.63 28.08
C ASN A 340 -31.65 -72.67 29.27
N ASN A 341 -31.31 -71.41 28.99
CA ASN A 341 -31.14 -70.38 30.02
C ASN A 341 -32.46 -69.70 30.43
N LEU A 342 -33.58 -70.06 29.79
CA LEU A 342 -34.92 -69.58 30.13
C LEU A 342 -35.62 -70.54 31.10
N ASP A 343 -36.84 -70.19 31.52
CA ASP A 343 -37.62 -70.97 32.47
C ASP A 343 -37.79 -72.43 32.03
N ALA A 344 -37.28 -73.34 32.85
CA ALA A 344 -37.23 -74.77 32.53
C ALA A 344 -38.64 -75.38 32.39
N ALA A 345 -39.62 -74.88 33.15
CA ALA A 345 -40.99 -75.36 33.11
C ALA A 345 -41.68 -74.99 31.78
N THR A 346 -41.49 -73.75 31.31
CA THR A 346 -42.01 -73.28 30.01
C THR A 346 -41.34 -73.99 28.84
N LEU A 347 -40.02 -74.22 28.94
CA LEU A 347 -39.26 -74.98 27.93
C LEU A 347 -39.76 -76.43 27.83
N GLN A 348 -39.98 -77.08 28.97
CA GLN A 348 -40.53 -78.43 29.01
C GLN A 348 -41.96 -78.47 28.46
N THR A 349 -42.79 -77.47 28.79
CA THR A 349 -44.15 -77.35 28.25
C THR A 349 -44.16 -77.26 26.71
N CYS A 350 -43.22 -76.53 26.12
CA CYS A 350 -43.07 -76.46 24.65
C CYS A 350 -42.69 -77.81 24.07
N LYS A 351 -41.73 -78.52 24.69
CA LYS A 351 -41.31 -79.87 24.26
C LYS A 351 -42.46 -80.87 24.34
N ASP A 352 -43.20 -80.89 25.44
CA ASP A 352 -44.31 -81.83 25.66
C ASP A 352 -45.45 -81.59 24.64
N LYS A 353 -45.75 -80.32 24.33
CA LYS A 353 -46.75 -79.97 23.32
C LYS A 353 -46.30 -80.33 21.90
N LYS A 354 -45.00 -80.19 21.57
CA LYS A 354 -44.42 -80.67 20.31
C LYS A 354 -44.60 -82.19 20.17
N GLU A 355 -44.19 -82.96 21.18
CA GLU A 355 -44.34 -84.42 21.19
C GLU A 355 -45.80 -84.85 21.07
N LYS A 356 -46.72 -84.13 21.73
CA LYS A 356 -48.16 -84.36 21.58
C LYS A 356 -48.63 -84.20 20.13
N ILE A 357 -48.21 -83.14 19.42
CA ILE A 357 -48.57 -82.96 18.01
C ILE A 357 -48.00 -84.10 17.15
N ASN A 358 -46.71 -84.42 17.33
CA ASN A 358 -46.05 -85.49 16.57
C ASN A 358 -46.75 -86.86 16.79
N SER A 359 -47.21 -87.14 18.00
CA SER A 359 -47.99 -88.36 18.29
C SER A 359 -49.35 -88.40 17.56
N ILE A 360 -49.98 -87.24 17.33
CA ILE A 360 -51.25 -87.16 16.60
C ILE A 360 -50.98 -87.30 15.09
N VAL A 361 -49.92 -86.67 14.58
CA VAL A 361 -49.47 -86.84 13.18
C VAL A 361 -49.18 -88.31 12.88
N GLU A 362 -48.47 -89.00 13.76
CA GLU A 362 -48.16 -90.43 13.59
C GLU A 362 -49.44 -91.28 13.53
N LYS A 363 -50.45 -90.98 14.37
CA LYS A 363 -51.74 -91.68 14.34
C LYS A 363 -52.47 -91.47 13.02
N TYR A 364 -52.53 -90.24 12.52
CA TYR A 364 -53.15 -89.98 11.21
C TYR A 364 -52.41 -90.66 10.06
N ASN A 365 -51.08 -90.59 10.05
CA ASN A 365 -50.28 -91.27 9.03
C ASN A 365 -50.50 -92.80 9.05
N LYS A 366 -50.64 -93.42 10.24
CA LYS A 366 -50.98 -94.85 10.36
C LYS A 366 -52.37 -95.18 9.82
N LEU A 367 -53.37 -94.32 10.05
CA LEU A 367 -54.71 -94.49 9.50
C LEU A 367 -54.71 -94.38 7.96
N ILE A 368 -53.96 -93.41 7.43
CA ILE A 368 -53.73 -93.25 5.98
C ILE A 368 -53.07 -94.50 5.40
N ASP A 369 -52.02 -95.02 6.05
CA ASP A 369 -51.34 -96.24 5.62
C ASP A 369 -52.28 -97.46 5.64
N SER A 370 -53.12 -97.58 6.65
CA SER A 370 -54.14 -98.63 6.72
C SER A 370 -55.14 -98.53 5.57
N LYS A 371 -55.60 -97.33 5.22
CA LYS A 371 -56.52 -97.10 4.10
C LYS A 371 -55.87 -97.40 2.75
N ILE A 372 -54.60 -97.03 2.55
CA ILE A 372 -53.84 -97.37 1.34
C ILE A 372 -53.69 -98.89 1.20
N SER A 373 -53.45 -99.61 2.30
CA SER A 373 -53.28 -101.07 2.26
C SER A 373 -54.56 -101.84 1.92
N ASN A 374 -55.73 -101.24 2.11
CA ASN A 374 -57.03 -101.81 1.74
C ASN A 374 -58.02 -100.71 1.31
N VAL A 375 -57.84 -100.24 0.08
CA VAL A 375 -58.51 -99.03 -0.46
C VAL A 375 -60.04 -99.14 -0.46
N TYR A 376 -60.58 -100.34 -0.66
CA TYR A 376 -62.02 -100.60 -0.68
C TYR A 376 -62.67 -100.55 0.70
N GLN A 377 -61.90 -100.63 1.77
CA GLN A 377 -62.42 -100.55 3.13
C GLN A 377 -62.46 -99.09 3.60
N SER A 378 -63.65 -98.59 3.95
CA SER A 378 -63.78 -97.29 4.59
C SER A 378 -63.19 -97.31 6.01
N VAL A 379 -62.38 -96.31 6.36
CA VAL A 379 -61.80 -96.15 7.69
C VAL A 379 -62.52 -94.99 8.38
N GLU A 380 -63.42 -95.31 9.31
CA GLU A 380 -64.09 -94.28 10.14
C GLU A 380 -63.17 -93.88 11.29
N ALA A 381 -62.53 -92.72 11.16
CA ALA A 381 -61.69 -92.13 12.19
C ALA A 381 -62.40 -90.97 12.88
N GLN A 382 -62.19 -90.84 14.20
CA GLN A 382 -62.68 -89.69 14.96
C GLN A 382 -61.66 -88.54 14.92
N PRO A 383 -62.09 -87.27 14.88
CA PRO A 383 -61.18 -86.12 14.90
C PRO A 383 -60.29 -86.13 16.14
N LEU A 384 -58.97 -86.17 15.94
CA LEU A 384 -57.95 -86.14 16.99
C LEU A 384 -57.62 -84.72 17.50
N LYS A 385 -58.30 -83.69 16.98
CA LYS A 385 -58.24 -82.28 17.40
C LYS A 385 -56.84 -81.70 17.30
N ILE A 386 -56.09 -82.05 16.26
CA ILE A 386 -54.72 -81.55 16.09
C ILE A 386 -54.68 -80.04 15.90
N THR A 387 -55.70 -79.40 15.31
CA THR A 387 -55.80 -77.94 15.21
C THR A 387 -55.74 -77.27 16.59
N LYS A 388 -56.37 -77.88 17.61
CA LYS A 388 -56.27 -77.42 19.00
C LYS A 388 -54.87 -77.64 19.57
N ALA A 389 -54.24 -78.78 19.30
CA ALA A 389 -52.88 -79.06 19.75
C ALA A 389 -51.85 -78.10 19.13
N ILE A 390 -51.99 -77.74 17.85
CA ILE A 390 -51.18 -76.74 17.15
C ILE A 390 -51.38 -75.36 17.77
N SER A 391 -52.62 -74.95 18.05
CA SER A 391 -52.92 -73.69 18.73
C SER A 391 -52.29 -73.62 20.12
N ASP A 392 -52.42 -74.69 20.92
CA ASP A 392 -51.83 -74.78 22.26
C ASP A 392 -50.29 -74.71 22.23
N PHE A 393 -49.66 -75.31 21.21
CA PHE A 393 -48.20 -75.23 20.99
C PHE A 393 -47.75 -73.82 20.57
N ASN A 394 -48.46 -73.20 19.63
CA ASN A 394 -48.20 -71.82 19.19
C ASN A 394 -48.32 -70.81 20.34
N LEU A 395 -49.24 -71.05 21.28
CA LEU A 395 -49.38 -70.24 22.49
C LEU A 395 -48.15 -70.38 23.39
N SER A 396 -47.69 -71.61 23.66
CA SER A 396 -46.46 -71.82 24.47
C SER A 396 -45.20 -71.24 23.81
N MET A 397 -45.10 -71.31 22.47
CA MET A 397 -44.00 -70.67 21.73
C MET A 397 -44.02 -69.14 21.87
N SER A 398 -45.22 -68.53 21.91
CA SER A 398 -45.35 -67.08 22.15
C SER A 398 -44.91 -66.70 23.57
N THR A 399 -45.30 -67.49 24.57
CA THR A 399 -44.85 -67.29 25.97
C THR A 399 -43.33 -67.42 26.10
N LEU A 400 -42.71 -68.35 25.39
CA LEU A 400 -41.24 -68.49 25.38
C LEU A 400 -40.54 -67.28 24.77
N GLU A 401 -41.10 -66.66 23.72
CA GLU A 401 -40.58 -65.42 23.13
C GLU A 401 -40.70 -64.21 24.07
N GLU A 402 -41.81 -64.10 24.80
CA GLU A 402 -42.00 -63.06 25.83
C GLU A 402 -40.97 -63.18 26.97
N LEU A 403 -40.66 -64.42 27.39
CA LEU A 403 -39.60 -64.67 28.36
C LEU A 403 -38.21 -64.31 27.82
N ARG A 404 -37.92 -64.62 26.55
CA ARG A 404 -36.64 -64.25 25.90
C ARG A 404 -36.46 -62.73 25.84
N THR A 405 -37.49 -62.00 25.43
CA THR A 405 -37.46 -60.53 25.35
C THR A 405 -37.29 -59.90 26.74
N THR A 406 -38.02 -60.39 27.75
CA THR A 406 -37.88 -59.96 29.15
C THR A 406 -36.48 -60.22 29.71
N TYR A 407 -35.92 -61.40 29.45
CA TYR A 407 -34.55 -61.76 29.85
C TYR A 407 -33.51 -60.83 29.21
N ASN A 408 -33.66 -60.55 27.90
CA ASN A 408 -32.75 -59.68 27.16
C ASN A 408 -32.85 -58.20 27.58
N GLY A 409 -34.03 -57.70 28.00
CA GLY A 409 -34.20 -56.33 28.49
C GLY A 409 -33.39 -56.01 29.76
N LYS A 410 -32.91 -57.02 30.50
CA LYS A 410 -32.01 -56.83 31.64
C LYS A 410 -30.61 -56.36 31.23
N PHE A 411 -30.17 -56.64 30.00
CA PHE A 411 -28.87 -56.20 29.47
C PHE A 411 -28.87 -54.72 29.07
N ASP A 412 -30.00 -54.18 28.61
CA ASP A 412 -30.10 -52.76 28.23
C ASP A 412 -29.90 -51.83 29.45
N LYS A 413 -30.35 -52.26 30.65
CA LYS A 413 -30.10 -51.54 31.91
C LYS A 413 -28.61 -51.51 32.30
N LYS A 414 -27.85 -52.57 31.98
CA LYS A 414 -26.41 -52.66 32.28
C LYS A 414 -25.61 -51.62 31.49
N ASP A 415 -25.89 -51.46 30.21
CA ASP A 415 -25.21 -50.48 29.36
C ASP A 415 -25.56 -49.04 29.73
N LEU A 416 -26.81 -48.78 30.13
CA LEU A 416 -27.22 -47.49 30.69
C LEU A 416 -26.46 -47.14 31.97
N ILE A 417 -26.29 -48.09 32.89
CA ILE A 417 -25.51 -47.90 34.13
C ILE A 417 -24.04 -47.65 33.82
N LYS A 418 -23.43 -48.42 32.90
CA LYS A 418 -22.04 -48.20 32.45
C LYS A 418 -21.82 -46.82 31.87
N ASN A 419 -22.69 -46.36 30.97
CA ASN A 419 -22.59 -45.04 30.36
C ASN A 419 -22.75 -43.93 31.41
N SER A 420 -23.68 -44.09 32.35
CA SER A 420 -23.82 -43.16 33.47
C SER A 420 -22.58 -43.13 34.36
N LEU A 421 -21.96 -44.27 34.64
CA LEU A 421 -20.74 -44.36 35.44
C LEU A 421 -19.53 -43.72 34.74
N LEU A 422 -19.40 -43.88 33.42
CA LEU A 422 -18.35 -43.21 32.64
C LEU A 422 -18.52 -41.69 32.68
N LYS A 423 -19.76 -41.18 32.59
CA LYS A 423 -20.04 -39.75 32.74
C LYS A 423 -19.68 -39.24 34.14
N LEU A 424 -20.10 -39.94 35.20
CA LEU A 424 -19.73 -39.59 36.58
C LEU A 424 -18.20 -39.62 36.78
N ASN A 425 -17.51 -40.59 36.18
CA ASN A 425 -16.04 -40.66 36.23
C ASN A 425 -15.38 -39.44 35.57
N ASP A 426 -15.90 -38.98 34.42
CA ASP A 426 -15.42 -37.75 33.76
C ASP A 426 -15.67 -36.50 34.63
N GLU A 427 -16.85 -36.39 35.25
CA GLU A 427 -17.23 -35.26 36.11
C GLU A 427 -16.45 -35.21 37.43
N ILE A 428 -16.13 -36.36 38.04
CA ILE A 428 -15.27 -36.39 39.23
C ILE A 428 -13.84 -36.01 38.85
N ALA A 429 -13.34 -36.52 37.72
CA ALA A 429 -12.01 -36.18 37.22
C ALA A 429 -11.85 -34.68 36.92
N HIS A 430 -12.93 -33.98 36.54
CA HIS A 430 -12.92 -32.52 36.40
C HIS A 430 -12.50 -31.83 37.71
N TYR A 431 -13.03 -32.27 38.85
CA TYR A 431 -12.62 -31.74 40.15
C TYR A 431 -11.21 -32.18 40.55
N ASP A 432 -10.81 -33.41 40.22
CA ASP A 432 -9.46 -33.92 40.51
C ASP A 432 -8.35 -33.10 39.78
N LEU A 433 -8.68 -32.50 38.63
CA LEU A 433 -7.80 -31.66 37.81
C LEU A 433 -7.95 -30.15 38.05
N LYS A 434 -8.86 -29.72 38.94
CA LYS A 434 -9.25 -28.31 39.07
C LYS A 434 -8.07 -27.38 39.35
N ASP A 435 -7.19 -27.78 40.28
CA ASP A 435 -6.08 -26.94 40.73
C ASP A 435 -5.00 -26.80 39.63
N GLU A 436 -4.60 -27.91 39.00
CA GLU A 436 -3.64 -27.88 37.89
C GLU A 436 -4.21 -27.17 36.66
N ASN A 437 -5.49 -27.34 36.35
CA ASN A 437 -6.13 -26.63 35.25
C ASN A 437 -6.16 -25.12 35.54
N SER A 438 -6.47 -24.71 36.77
CA SER A 438 -6.42 -23.29 37.18
C SER A 438 -5.02 -22.70 36.94
N LEU A 439 -3.97 -23.36 37.42
CA LEU A 439 -2.59 -22.92 37.23
C LEU A 439 -2.19 -22.92 35.74
N TYR A 440 -2.57 -23.96 34.99
CA TYR A 440 -2.36 -24.02 33.55
C TYR A 440 -2.97 -22.82 32.82
N GLN A 441 -4.23 -22.47 33.12
CA GLN A 441 -4.90 -21.34 32.48
C GLN A 441 -4.24 -20.01 32.85
N THR A 442 -3.91 -19.81 34.13
CA THR A 442 -3.20 -18.60 34.60
C THR A 442 -1.89 -18.40 33.85
N PHE A 443 -1.01 -19.40 33.85
CA PHE A 443 0.29 -19.27 33.18
C PHE A 443 0.20 -19.23 31.65
N ARG A 444 -0.84 -19.82 31.04
CA ARG A 444 -1.12 -19.62 29.60
C ARG A 444 -1.49 -18.18 29.28
N LEU A 445 -2.28 -17.53 30.13
CA LEU A 445 -2.66 -16.13 29.96
C LEU A 445 -1.46 -15.21 30.16
N GLU A 446 -0.67 -15.44 31.21
CA GLU A 446 0.59 -14.69 31.44
C GLU A 446 1.57 -14.87 30.28
N GLN A 447 1.83 -16.11 29.84
CA GLN A 447 2.67 -16.40 28.68
C GLN A 447 2.22 -15.61 27.45
N ARG A 448 0.92 -15.62 27.15
CA ARG A 448 0.37 -14.91 25.99
C ARG A 448 0.57 -13.39 26.12
N SER A 449 0.38 -12.84 27.32
CA SER A 449 0.62 -11.42 27.60
C SER A 449 2.09 -11.04 27.41
N ASP A 450 3.01 -11.85 27.93
CA ASP A 450 4.44 -11.62 27.85
C ASP A 450 5.00 -11.81 26.43
N ASP A 451 4.51 -12.81 25.70
CA ASP A 451 4.84 -13.02 24.27
C ASP A 451 4.35 -11.84 23.42
N GLN A 452 3.15 -11.31 23.70
CA GLN A 452 2.64 -10.10 23.03
C GLN A 452 3.53 -8.88 23.30
N LYS A 453 3.95 -8.69 24.55
CA LYS A 453 4.86 -7.61 24.95
C LYS A 453 6.23 -7.75 24.27
N LEU A 454 6.77 -8.97 24.17
CA LEU A 454 8.02 -9.24 23.46
C LEU A 454 7.92 -8.87 21.97
N GLU A 455 6.80 -9.22 21.33
CA GLU A 455 6.56 -8.88 19.92
C GLU A 455 6.39 -7.36 19.72
N GLN A 456 5.71 -6.66 20.62
CA GLN A 456 5.61 -5.20 20.59
C GLN A 456 7.00 -4.55 20.68
N LEU A 457 7.84 -4.97 21.64
CA LEU A 457 9.21 -4.49 21.76
C LEU A 457 10.04 -4.75 20.50
N ARG A 458 9.85 -5.93 19.86
CA ARG A 458 10.50 -6.27 18.59
C ARG A 458 10.11 -5.31 17.47
N LEU A 459 8.80 -5.06 17.31
CA LEU A 459 8.27 -4.17 16.28
C LEU A 459 8.72 -2.73 16.49
N THR A 460 8.63 -2.21 17.72
CA THR A 460 9.13 -0.87 18.07
C THR A 460 10.63 -0.75 17.82
N GLY A 461 11.42 -1.79 18.13
CA GLY A 461 12.85 -1.82 17.84
C GLY A 461 13.15 -1.77 16.34
N ILE A 462 12.39 -2.48 15.51
CA ILE A 462 12.51 -2.43 14.04
C ILE A 462 12.15 -1.05 13.51
N GLU A 463 11.05 -0.46 13.98
CA GLU A 463 10.58 0.87 13.58
C GLU A 463 11.63 1.95 13.88
N LYS A 464 12.10 2.02 15.13
CA LYS A 464 13.14 2.99 15.55
C LYS A 464 14.45 2.80 14.78
N LYS A 465 14.82 1.56 14.47
CA LYS A 465 16.00 1.26 13.64
C LYS A 465 15.81 1.79 12.21
N GLY A 466 14.63 1.61 11.62
CA GLY A 466 14.30 2.18 10.30
C GLY A 466 14.41 3.71 10.29
N GLN A 467 13.86 4.38 11.31
CA GLN A 467 13.96 5.83 11.48
C GLN A 467 15.43 6.29 11.59
N LEU A 468 16.25 5.56 12.35
CA LEU A 468 17.69 5.85 12.46
C LEU A 468 18.41 5.71 11.12
N GLU A 469 18.13 4.65 10.36
CA GLU A 469 18.71 4.45 9.02
C GLU A 469 18.34 5.58 8.06
N GLU A 470 17.09 6.05 8.08
CA GLU A 470 16.65 7.22 7.31
C GLU A 470 17.40 8.50 7.69
N LEU A 471 17.55 8.77 8.99
CA LEU A 471 18.31 9.94 9.46
C LEU A 471 19.79 9.86 9.08
N ILE A 472 20.41 8.68 9.17
CA ILE A 472 21.80 8.47 8.74
C ILE A 472 21.95 8.70 7.23
N GLN A 473 20.98 8.27 6.42
CA GLN A 473 20.98 8.56 4.98
C GLN A 473 20.87 10.06 4.71
N LYS A 474 19.98 10.76 5.42
CA LYS A 474 19.89 12.22 5.36
C LYS A 474 21.22 12.88 5.72
N GLN A 475 21.91 12.43 6.77
CA GLN A 475 23.23 12.93 7.14
C GLN A 475 24.31 12.70 6.06
N LYS A 476 24.27 11.59 5.32
CA LYS A 476 25.19 11.37 4.19
C LYS A 476 24.94 12.34 3.03
N SER A 477 23.68 12.65 2.75
CA SER A 477 23.29 13.65 1.74
C SER A 477 23.87 15.04 2.08
N VAL A 478 23.94 15.39 3.37
CA VAL A 478 24.57 16.63 3.86
C VAL A 478 26.04 16.75 3.46
N HIS A 479 26.83 15.69 3.62
CA HIS A 479 28.25 15.72 3.23
C HIS A 479 28.46 15.90 1.73
N ILE A 480 27.57 15.30 0.92
CA ILE A 480 27.60 15.46 -0.54
C ILE A 480 27.35 16.93 -0.92
N ALA A 481 26.41 17.62 -0.26
CA ALA A 481 26.14 19.03 -0.50
C ALA A 481 27.36 19.93 -0.26
N VAL A 482 28.18 19.66 0.77
CA VAL A 482 29.43 20.40 1.02
C VAL A 482 30.38 20.35 -0.17
N ASP A 483 30.55 19.17 -0.74
CA ASP A 483 31.46 18.96 -1.86
C ASP A 483 30.97 19.71 -3.11
N PHE A 484 29.66 19.79 -3.34
CA PHE A 484 29.09 20.61 -4.41
C PHE A 484 29.30 22.11 -4.18
N ILE A 485 29.06 22.59 -2.96
CA ILE A 485 29.28 24.01 -2.62
C ILE A 485 30.75 24.36 -2.82
N ASN A 486 31.67 23.55 -2.29
CA ASN A 486 33.11 23.78 -2.44
C ASN A 486 33.58 23.69 -3.89
N ARG A 487 32.99 22.81 -4.71
CA ARG A 487 33.23 22.80 -6.17
C ARG A 487 32.78 24.10 -6.83
N GLY A 488 31.60 24.62 -6.47
CA GLY A 488 31.12 25.92 -6.95
C GLY A 488 32.03 27.07 -6.54
N LEU A 489 32.42 27.13 -5.25
CA LEU A 489 33.35 28.12 -4.73
C LEU A 489 34.71 28.06 -5.45
N GLN A 490 35.26 26.87 -5.64
CA GLN A 490 36.50 26.66 -6.38
C GLN A 490 36.39 27.14 -7.83
N TYR A 491 35.23 26.93 -8.45
CA TYR A 491 34.96 27.34 -9.82
C TYR A 491 34.90 28.87 -9.93
N VAL A 492 34.20 29.55 -9.01
CA VAL A 492 34.08 31.02 -9.01
C VAL A 492 35.42 31.69 -8.69
N PHE A 493 36.14 31.20 -7.69
CA PHE A 493 37.38 31.82 -7.21
C PHE A 493 38.64 31.32 -7.92
N PHE A 494 38.53 30.35 -8.82
CA PHE A 494 39.67 29.63 -9.42
C PHE A 494 40.70 29.15 -8.38
N SER A 495 40.23 28.85 -7.15
CA SER A 495 41.05 28.53 -6.00
C SER A 495 40.29 27.64 -5.02
N ASN A 496 40.93 26.56 -4.57
CA ASN A 496 40.39 25.68 -3.52
C ASN A 496 40.65 26.17 -2.09
N LYS A 497 41.29 27.34 -1.95
CA LYS A 497 41.65 27.90 -0.65
C LYS A 497 40.99 29.25 -0.37
N ARG A 498 40.64 30.03 -1.40
CA ARG A 498 40.11 31.41 -1.22
C ARG A 498 38.89 31.44 -0.31
N LEU A 499 37.93 30.55 -0.56
CA LEU A 499 36.78 30.32 0.32
C LEU A 499 36.34 28.85 0.23
N SER A 500 36.07 28.22 1.36
CA SER A 500 35.56 26.84 1.45
C SER A 500 34.78 26.63 2.74
N ILE A 501 33.89 25.64 2.77
CA ILE A 501 33.19 25.21 3.97
C ILE A 501 33.59 23.79 4.38
N ILE A 502 33.66 23.55 5.68
CA ILE A 502 33.92 22.21 6.26
C ILE A 502 32.78 21.87 7.20
N ALA A 503 32.17 20.69 7.03
CA ALA A 503 31.18 20.18 7.98
C ALA A 503 31.89 19.66 9.24
N LYS A 504 31.56 20.22 10.41
CA LYS A 504 32.04 19.78 11.72
C LYS A 504 30.92 19.99 12.75
N ASP A 505 30.63 18.97 13.55
CA ASP A 505 29.64 19.02 14.63
C ASP A 505 28.28 19.61 14.21
N ASP A 506 27.75 19.14 13.08
CA ASP A 506 26.44 19.52 12.47
C ASP A 506 26.34 20.98 12.04
N LYS A 507 27.50 21.59 11.81
CA LYS A 507 27.68 23.00 11.51
C LYS A 507 28.69 23.14 10.39
N TYR A 508 28.57 24.21 9.60
CA TYR A 508 29.54 24.51 8.56
C TYR A 508 30.50 25.56 9.04
N MET A 509 31.77 25.18 9.12
CA MET A 509 32.86 26.11 9.38
C MET A 509 33.33 26.73 8.08
N LEU A 510 33.33 28.05 8.04
CA LEU A 510 33.83 28.81 6.90
C LEU A 510 35.35 28.98 7.00
N HIS A 511 36.05 28.67 5.92
CA HIS A 511 37.49 28.84 5.79
C HIS A 511 37.79 29.82 4.66
N SER A 512 38.64 30.81 4.93
CA SER A 512 39.25 31.69 3.92
C SER A 512 40.76 31.53 3.96
N ASN A 513 41.36 31.37 2.78
CA ASN A 513 42.78 30.99 2.60
C ASN A 513 43.22 29.80 3.47
N GLY A 514 42.32 28.82 3.63
CA GLY A 514 42.52 27.60 4.43
C GLY A 514 42.41 27.79 5.94
N ARG A 515 42.15 29.00 6.46
CA ARG A 515 41.98 29.29 7.89
C ARG A 515 40.51 29.53 8.22
N ALA A 516 40.05 29.07 9.38
CA ALA A 516 38.70 29.38 9.85
C ALA A 516 38.53 30.90 10.05
N VAL A 517 37.45 31.47 9.53
CA VAL A 517 37.13 32.91 9.61
C VAL A 517 35.71 33.14 10.10
N LYS A 518 35.43 34.31 10.71
CA LYS A 518 34.07 34.69 11.08
C LYS A 518 33.32 35.26 9.90
N PRO A 519 31.98 35.21 9.90
CA PRO A 519 31.22 35.63 8.73
C PRO A 519 31.12 37.15 8.57
N ILE A 520 31.41 37.89 9.65
CA ILE A 520 31.60 39.34 9.58
C ILE A 520 32.94 39.71 8.91
N ASP A 521 33.88 38.76 8.83
CA ASP A 521 35.21 38.96 8.27
C ASP A 521 35.26 38.68 6.75
N ILE A 522 34.20 38.14 6.16
CA ILE A 522 34.09 37.96 4.71
C ILE A 522 33.35 39.13 4.08
N SER A 523 33.70 39.45 2.83
CA SER A 523 33.04 40.51 2.09
C SER A 523 31.58 40.16 1.78
N CYS A 524 30.74 41.19 1.59
CA CYS A 524 29.38 40.99 1.08
C CYS A 524 29.37 40.20 -0.23
N GLY A 525 30.38 40.40 -1.09
CA GLY A 525 30.56 39.63 -2.31
C GLY A 525 30.77 38.13 -2.05
N GLU A 526 31.70 37.76 -1.17
CA GLU A 526 31.95 36.35 -0.80
C GLU A 526 30.71 35.69 -0.19
N ARG A 527 29.95 36.42 0.62
CA ARG A 527 28.66 35.95 1.16
C ARG A 527 27.67 35.62 0.04
N ASN A 528 27.56 36.52 -0.95
CA ASN A 528 26.65 36.34 -2.08
C ASN A 528 27.09 35.17 -2.98
N ILE A 529 28.40 34.98 -3.19
CA ILE A 529 28.95 33.83 -3.93
C ILE A 529 28.67 32.51 -3.20
N LEU A 530 28.87 32.47 -1.88
CA LEU A 530 28.54 31.30 -1.07
C LEU A 530 27.05 30.97 -1.15
N ALA A 531 26.18 31.98 -1.04
CA ALA A 531 24.75 31.83 -1.19
C ALA A 531 24.38 31.30 -2.59
N LEU A 532 25.05 31.77 -3.64
CA LEU A 532 24.82 31.32 -5.02
C LEU A 532 25.25 29.85 -5.23
N CYS A 533 26.37 29.43 -4.66
CA CYS A 533 26.81 28.04 -4.71
C CYS A 533 25.86 27.14 -3.91
N TYR A 534 25.42 27.61 -2.75
CA TYR A 534 24.40 26.92 -1.95
C TYR A 534 23.07 26.85 -2.69
N PHE A 535 22.67 27.90 -3.42
CA PHE A 535 21.44 27.92 -4.21
C PHE A 535 21.36 26.76 -5.20
N PHE A 536 22.35 26.60 -6.07
CA PHE A 536 22.37 25.48 -7.02
C PHE A 536 22.55 24.12 -6.33
N THR A 537 23.25 24.06 -5.19
CA THR A 537 23.37 22.82 -4.42
C THR A 537 22.04 22.43 -3.77
N SER A 538 21.28 23.40 -3.27
CA SER A 538 19.98 23.16 -2.61
C SER A 538 18.91 22.64 -3.58
N MET A 539 19.06 22.93 -4.87
CA MET A 539 18.25 22.31 -5.93
C MET A 539 18.53 20.81 -6.10
N MET A 540 19.65 20.30 -5.58
CA MET A 540 20.07 18.90 -5.68
C MET A 540 19.62 18.05 -4.49
N SER A 541 19.20 18.69 -3.40
CA SER A 541 18.71 18.01 -2.20
C SER A 541 17.53 17.11 -2.58
N ASP A 542 17.61 15.82 -2.21
CA ASP A 542 16.64 14.75 -2.46
C ASP A 542 16.74 13.97 -3.79
N VAL A 543 17.73 14.24 -4.65
CA VAL A 543 17.92 13.49 -5.91
C VAL A 543 19.37 13.04 -6.10
N ASN A 544 19.58 11.87 -6.71
CA ASN A 544 20.93 11.40 -7.06
C ASN A 544 21.59 12.40 -8.04
N GLU A 545 22.92 12.58 -7.95
CA GLU A 545 23.72 13.52 -8.78
C GLU A 545 23.43 13.42 -10.30
N LYS A 546 23.01 12.25 -10.79
CA LYS A 546 22.67 12.00 -12.20
C LYS A 546 21.30 12.53 -12.63
N ASP A 547 20.40 12.73 -11.68
CA ASP A 547 18.98 13.02 -11.91
C ASP A 547 18.61 14.45 -11.52
N VAL A 548 19.49 15.18 -10.81
CA VAL A 548 19.33 16.58 -10.37
C VAL A 548 18.76 17.48 -11.47
N TYR A 549 19.36 17.45 -12.65
CA TYR A 549 18.99 18.34 -13.76
C TYR A 549 17.94 17.72 -14.70
N GLN A 550 17.43 16.52 -14.41
CA GLN A 550 16.38 15.87 -15.20
C GLN A 550 14.98 16.36 -14.79
N SER A 551 14.81 16.91 -13.59
CA SER A 551 13.56 17.51 -13.13
C SER A 551 13.27 18.83 -13.85
N GLU A 552 12.01 19.07 -14.17
CA GLU A 552 11.57 20.31 -14.81
C GLU A 552 11.55 21.45 -13.77
N SER A 553 12.38 22.47 -13.96
CA SER A 553 12.61 23.55 -12.98
C SER A 553 12.42 24.95 -13.57
N LEU A 554 11.89 25.88 -12.77
CA LEU A 554 11.86 27.31 -13.08
C LEU A 554 12.83 28.06 -12.16
N ILE A 555 13.82 28.72 -12.75
CA ILE A 555 14.89 29.40 -12.02
C ILE A 555 14.76 30.90 -12.23
N ILE A 556 14.68 31.66 -11.13
CA ILE A 556 14.61 33.11 -11.12
C ILE A 556 15.81 33.64 -10.34
N ILE A 557 16.62 34.50 -10.95
CA ILE A 557 17.84 35.06 -10.33
C ILE A 557 17.81 36.59 -10.42
N ASP A 558 17.91 37.26 -9.27
CA ASP A 558 17.96 38.73 -9.14
C ASP A 558 19.40 39.21 -8.89
N ASP A 559 19.98 39.96 -9.83
CA ASP A 559 21.28 40.63 -9.71
C ASP A 559 22.44 39.74 -9.14
N PRO A 560 22.77 38.60 -9.79
CA PRO A 560 23.77 37.66 -9.25
C PRO A 560 25.21 38.19 -9.31
N VAL A 561 25.45 39.25 -10.08
CA VAL A 561 26.75 39.89 -10.29
C VAL A 561 26.60 41.36 -9.89
N SER A 562 26.49 41.64 -8.58
CA SER A 562 26.46 43.02 -8.07
C SER A 562 27.68 43.32 -7.20
N SER A 563 28.33 44.46 -7.45
CA SER A 563 29.42 44.98 -6.61
C SER A 563 30.65 44.06 -6.45
N PHE A 564 31.05 43.36 -7.52
CA PHE A 564 32.21 42.45 -7.53
C PHE A 564 33.44 43.05 -8.23
N ASP A 565 34.63 42.57 -7.85
CA ASP A 565 35.84 42.78 -8.65
C ASP A 565 35.74 42.04 -10.01
N LEU A 566 36.56 42.45 -10.97
CA LEU A 566 36.53 41.89 -12.34
C LEU A 566 36.76 40.37 -12.35
N GLU A 567 37.63 39.87 -11.48
CA GLU A 567 37.97 38.44 -11.38
C GLU A 567 36.76 37.60 -10.92
N SER A 568 36.11 38.03 -9.83
CA SER A 568 34.93 37.39 -9.26
C SER A 568 33.74 37.47 -10.22
N LYS A 569 33.60 38.58 -10.97
CA LYS A 569 32.58 38.71 -12.02
C LYS A 569 32.74 37.67 -13.11
N VAL A 570 33.96 37.46 -13.62
CA VAL A 570 34.25 36.41 -14.62
C VAL A 570 33.96 35.02 -14.04
N GLY A 571 34.35 34.78 -12.80
CA GLY A 571 34.08 33.53 -12.08
C GLY A 571 32.59 33.22 -11.94
N ILE A 572 31.78 34.19 -11.50
CA ILE A 572 30.32 34.05 -11.34
C ILE A 572 29.66 33.80 -12.70
N LEU A 573 29.97 34.60 -13.71
CA LEU A 573 29.42 34.42 -15.06
C LEU A 573 29.77 33.05 -15.65
N SER A 574 30.99 32.57 -15.42
CA SER A 574 31.43 31.24 -15.85
C SER A 574 30.68 30.13 -15.10
N TYR A 575 30.43 30.32 -13.79
CA TYR A 575 29.69 29.36 -12.97
C TYR A 575 28.21 29.31 -13.37
N LEU A 576 27.57 30.47 -13.54
CA LEU A 576 26.20 30.59 -14.05
C LEU A 576 26.05 29.88 -15.40
N LYS A 577 26.97 30.13 -16.35
CA LYS A 577 26.98 29.41 -17.64
C LYS A 577 27.03 27.89 -17.45
N SER A 578 27.90 27.40 -16.57
CA SER A 578 28.01 25.96 -16.28
C SER A 578 26.69 25.39 -15.75
N GLU A 579 26.08 26.04 -14.77
CA GLU A 579 24.82 25.57 -14.18
C GLU A 579 23.66 25.67 -15.18
N PHE A 580 23.52 26.80 -15.89
CA PHE A 580 22.48 26.98 -16.91
C PHE A 580 22.60 25.95 -18.04
N LEU A 581 23.81 25.63 -18.47
CA LEU A 581 24.04 24.58 -19.46
C LEU A 581 23.54 23.22 -18.96
N LYS A 582 23.86 22.84 -17.71
CA LYS A 582 23.39 21.58 -17.12
C LYS A 582 21.88 21.51 -17.02
N ILE A 583 21.24 22.60 -16.55
CA ILE A 583 19.79 22.71 -16.40
C ILE A 583 19.08 22.60 -17.77
N ILE A 584 19.51 23.36 -18.76
CA ILE A 584 18.87 23.41 -20.08
C ILE A 584 19.06 22.11 -20.86
N LEU A 585 20.26 21.51 -20.77
CA LEU A 585 20.53 20.22 -21.43
C LEU A 585 19.94 19.02 -20.67
N GLY A 586 19.69 19.16 -19.36
CA GLY A 586 19.15 18.11 -18.51
C GLY A 586 17.65 17.89 -18.72
N ASN A 587 16.88 18.97 -18.91
CA ASN A 587 15.43 18.90 -19.11
C ASN A 587 14.93 19.95 -20.13
N GLU A 588 14.25 19.50 -21.19
CA GLU A 588 13.76 20.35 -22.30
C GLU A 588 12.69 21.38 -21.90
N LYS A 589 12.10 21.25 -20.69
CA LYS A 589 11.01 22.07 -20.19
C LYS A 589 11.45 23.08 -19.12
N SER A 590 12.68 22.96 -18.61
CA SER A 590 13.23 23.91 -17.64
C SER A 590 13.41 25.30 -18.24
N LYS A 591 13.20 26.34 -17.41
CA LYS A 591 13.26 27.75 -17.80
C LYS A 591 14.07 28.57 -16.80
N ILE A 592 14.74 29.60 -17.31
CA ILE A 592 15.64 30.49 -16.56
C ILE A 592 15.24 31.95 -16.85
N ILE A 593 15.05 32.73 -15.78
CA ILE A 593 14.80 34.18 -15.84
C ILE A 593 15.86 34.84 -14.96
N ILE A 594 16.67 35.72 -15.55
CA ILE A 594 17.73 36.43 -14.85
C ILE A 594 17.54 37.94 -15.00
N PHE A 595 17.67 38.65 -13.90
CA PHE A 595 17.59 40.10 -13.83
C PHE A 595 18.99 40.67 -13.56
N SER A 596 19.33 41.78 -14.22
CA SER A 596 20.56 42.54 -13.94
C SER A 596 20.35 44.04 -14.09
N HIS A 597 20.94 44.83 -13.19
CA HIS A 597 21.06 46.28 -13.31
C HIS A 597 22.28 46.73 -14.11
N GLU A 598 23.22 45.84 -14.39
CA GLU A 598 24.42 46.12 -15.16
C GLU A 598 24.27 45.67 -16.61
N LEU A 599 24.41 46.61 -17.55
CA LEU A 599 24.24 46.37 -18.98
C LEU A 599 25.31 45.42 -19.55
N ALA A 600 26.56 45.54 -19.08
CA ALA A 600 27.65 44.65 -19.46
C ALA A 600 27.33 43.18 -19.13
N THR A 601 26.78 42.94 -17.94
CA THR A 601 26.33 41.60 -17.51
C THR A 601 25.21 41.06 -18.41
N ILE A 602 24.27 41.90 -18.86
CA ILE A 602 23.23 41.50 -19.81
C ILE A 602 23.83 41.10 -21.18
N TYR A 603 24.81 41.84 -21.70
CA TYR A 603 25.50 41.48 -22.94
C TYR A 603 26.32 40.19 -22.83
N ASP A 604 26.93 39.92 -21.67
CA ASP A 604 27.62 38.66 -21.42
C ASP A 604 26.63 37.49 -21.33
N LEU A 605 25.50 37.68 -20.65
CA LEU A 605 24.41 36.69 -20.59
C LEU A 605 23.79 36.40 -21.96
N GLU A 606 23.63 37.42 -22.82
CA GLU A 606 23.19 37.25 -24.21
C GLU A 606 24.06 36.23 -24.95
N LYS A 607 25.38 36.45 -24.94
CA LYS A 607 26.35 35.58 -25.58
C LYS A 607 26.32 34.18 -24.98
N GLN A 608 26.25 34.07 -23.65
CA GLN A 608 26.15 32.77 -22.97
C GLN A 608 24.89 32.01 -23.39
N PHE A 609 23.74 32.68 -23.46
CA PHE A 609 22.49 32.06 -23.89
C PHE A 609 22.53 31.60 -25.35
N GLU A 610 23.20 32.35 -26.24
CA GLU A 610 23.45 31.90 -27.61
C GLU A 610 24.31 30.63 -27.66
N GLU A 611 25.37 30.56 -26.86
CA GLU A 611 26.26 29.39 -26.77
C GLU A 611 25.53 28.17 -26.21
N ILE A 612 24.74 28.33 -25.15
CA ILE A 612 23.90 27.27 -24.58
C ILE A 612 22.89 26.78 -25.62
N SER A 613 22.25 27.69 -26.35
CA SER A 613 21.31 27.36 -27.43
C SER A 613 21.99 26.60 -28.58
N LYS A 614 23.27 26.88 -28.87
CA LYS A 614 24.07 26.13 -29.86
C LYS A 614 24.42 24.73 -29.33
N ALA A 615 24.85 24.61 -28.08
CA ALA A 615 25.19 23.34 -27.45
C ALA A 615 23.98 22.40 -27.38
N GLU A 616 22.81 22.94 -27.09
CA GLU A 616 21.56 22.19 -27.09
C GLU A 616 21.20 21.62 -28.48
N LYS A 617 21.32 22.43 -29.54
CA LYS A 617 21.09 21.96 -30.91
C LYS A 617 21.97 20.78 -31.28
N ILE A 618 23.22 20.78 -30.82
CA ILE A 618 24.17 19.68 -31.03
C ILE A 618 23.71 18.43 -30.28
N LYS A 619 23.35 18.56 -28.99
CA LYS A 619 22.94 17.42 -28.15
C LYS A 619 21.67 16.72 -28.67
N PHE A 620 20.72 17.47 -29.20
CA PHE A 620 19.42 16.95 -29.67
C PHE A 620 19.32 16.81 -31.21
N ASN A 621 20.44 16.58 -31.91
CA ASN A 621 20.50 16.28 -33.35
C ASN A 621 19.75 17.28 -34.25
N TYR A 622 19.82 18.58 -33.96
CA TYR A 622 19.22 19.64 -34.78
C TYR A 622 17.68 19.51 -34.99
N LEU A 623 16.98 18.79 -34.11
CA LEU A 623 15.51 18.68 -34.15
C LEU A 623 14.83 20.06 -34.01
N PRO A 624 13.61 20.26 -34.57
CA PRO A 624 13.00 21.57 -34.78
C PRO A 624 12.43 22.26 -33.53
N LYS A 625 12.53 21.67 -32.33
CA LYS A 625 12.14 22.34 -31.07
C LYS A 625 13.19 23.39 -30.73
N ARG A 626 12.96 24.62 -31.19
CA ARG A 626 13.88 25.74 -31.00
C ARG A 626 13.79 26.24 -29.56
N THR A 627 14.87 26.10 -28.80
CA THR A 627 15.09 26.93 -27.61
C THR A 627 15.48 28.32 -28.06
N PHE A 628 14.73 29.31 -27.61
CA PHE A 628 15.05 30.71 -27.82
C PHE A 628 15.44 31.35 -26.49
N SER A 629 16.43 32.24 -26.57
CA SER A 629 16.67 33.24 -25.55
C SER A 629 16.06 34.58 -25.97
N THR A 630 15.77 35.43 -25.00
CA THR A 630 15.28 36.79 -25.24
C THR A 630 15.92 37.75 -24.24
N ILE A 631 16.01 39.02 -24.64
CA ILE A 631 16.44 40.11 -23.78
C ILE A 631 15.34 41.15 -23.75
N GLN A 632 15.00 41.59 -22.55
CA GLN A 632 14.00 42.60 -22.32
C GLN A 632 14.55 43.68 -21.40
N GLU A 633 13.89 44.83 -21.37
CA GLU A 633 14.17 45.87 -20.39
C GLU A 633 12.96 46.11 -19.50
N LEU A 634 13.22 46.25 -18.20
CA LEU A 634 12.25 46.64 -17.20
C LEU A 634 12.48 48.10 -16.83
N SER A 635 11.51 48.95 -17.16
CA SER A 635 11.48 50.37 -16.81
C SER A 635 10.12 50.73 -16.23
N ASN A 636 10.10 51.38 -15.06
CA ASN A 636 8.87 51.83 -14.39
C ASN A 636 7.79 50.73 -14.28
N PHE A 637 8.16 49.53 -13.81
CA PHE A 637 7.28 48.37 -13.69
C PHE A 637 6.63 47.91 -15.01
N LYS A 638 7.25 48.21 -16.15
CA LYS A 638 6.80 47.77 -17.48
C LYS A 638 7.96 47.13 -18.25
N LEU A 639 7.67 46.01 -18.92
CA LEU A 639 8.60 45.43 -19.89
C LEU A 639 8.51 46.22 -21.19
N VAL A 640 9.66 46.70 -21.66
CA VAL A 640 9.84 47.41 -22.91
C VAL A 640 10.84 46.66 -23.79
N GLU A 641 10.82 46.95 -25.09
CA GLU A 641 11.77 46.36 -26.04
C GLU A 641 13.20 46.74 -25.65
N PHE A 642 14.08 45.75 -25.53
CA PHE A 642 15.49 45.99 -25.28
C PHE A 642 16.13 46.52 -26.57
N LEU A 643 16.59 47.77 -26.55
CA LEU A 643 17.31 48.36 -27.66
C LEU A 643 18.79 47.93 -27.59
N PRO A 644 19.28 47.12 -28.55
CA PRO A 644 20.69 46.74 -28.57
C PRO A 644 21.56 47.94 -28.93
N TYR A 645 22.81 47.95 -28.47
CA TYR A 645 23.80 49.01 -28.74
C TYR A 645 23.48 50.37 -28.11
N ARG A 646 23.01 50.40 -26.86
CA ARG A 646 22.96 51.64 -26.08
C ARG A 646 24.37 52.10 -25.77
N ASN A 647 24.78 53.18 -26.41
CA ASN A 647 25.99 53.88 -26.02
C ASN A 647 25.63 54.71 -24.77
N GLU A 648 26.06 54.26 -23.58
CA GLU A 648 25.76 54.93 -22.31
C GLU A 648 26.13 56.41 -22.35
N TYR A 649 27.26 56.74 -22.96
CA TYR A 649 27.71 58.12 -23.15
C TYR A 649 26.73 58.94 -24.01
N THR A 650 26.14 58.33 -25.05
CA THR A 650 25.07 58.97 -25.85
C THR A 650 23.84 59.23 -25.00
N SER A 651 23.41 58.27 -24.18
CA SER A 651 22.27 58.46 -23.29
C SER A 651 22.50 59.56 -22.25
N LEU A 652 23.72 59.72 -21.75
CA LEU A 652 24.05 60.85 -20.85
C LEU A 652 23.92 62.19 -21.58
N LEU A 653 24.40 62.30 -22.83
CA LEU A 653 24.23 63.50 -23.67
C LEU A 653 22.75 63.82 -23.92
N GLU A 654 21.93 62.80 -24.18
CA GLU A 654 20.47 62.94 -24.37
C GLU A 654 19.78 63.46 -23.10
N ILE A 655 20.12 62.93 -21.93
CA ILE A 655 19.58 63.40 -20.64
C ILE A 655 19.96 64.87 -20.39
N ILE A 656 21.23 65.25 -20.64
CA ILE A 656 21.69 66.64 -20.48
C ILE A 656 20.89 67.57 -21.40
N TYR A 657 20.66 67.15 -22.65
CA TYR A 657 19.87 67.94 -23.60
C TYR A 657 18.40 68.08 -23.18
N GLN A 658 17.75 66.99 -22.75
CA GLN A 658 16.37 67.02 -22.27
C GLN A 658 16.21 67.93 -21.05
N TYR A 659 17.13 67.82 -20.09
CA TYR A 659 17.15 68.67 -18.91
C TYR A 659 17.36 70.15 -19.27
N ALA A 660 18.29 70.45 -20.19
CA ALA A 660 18.52 71.80 -20.72
C ALA A 660 17.27 72.39 -21.40
N MET A 661 16.38 71.54 -21.91
CA MET A 661 15.10 71.90 -22.54
C MET A 661 13.90 71.89 -21.58
N GLN A 662 14.13 71.74 -20.27
CA GLN A 662 13.08 71.69 -19.25
C GLN A 662 12.11 70.51 -19.46
N GLN A 663 12.56 69.45 -20.14
CA GLN A 663 11.82 68.20 -20.29
C GLN A 663 12.27 67.26 -19.19
N ASN A 664 11.33 66.74 -18.40
CA ASN A 664 11.58 65.83 -17.28
C ASN A 664 12.57 66.41 -16.23
N SER A 665 12.57 67.73 -16.01
CA SER A 665 13.50 68.40 -15.09
C SER A 665 13.43 67.84 -13.67
N ASP A 666 12.23 67.56 -13.18
CA ASP A 666 12.00 67.05 -11.82
C ASP A 666 12.60 65.65 -11.61
N GLU A 667 12.73 64.84 -12.67
CA GLU A 667 13.26 63.47 -12.61
C GLU A 667 14.78 63.47 -12.40
N TYR A 668 15.49 64.44 -12.99
CA TYR A 668 16.96 64.46 -13.02
C TYR A 668 17.60 65.51 -12.12
N GLU A 669 16.79 66.36 -11.46
CA GLU A 669 17.24 67.52 -10.67
C GLU A 669 18.36 67.20 -9.67
N LEU A 670 18.28 66.04 -9.01
CA LEU A 670 19.22 65.59 -7.97
C LEU A 670 20.47 64.88 -8.50
N VAL A 671 20.49 64.50 -9.78
CA VAL A 671 21.55 63.66 -10.37
C VAL A 671 22.23 64.29 -11.58
N ILE A 672 21.67 65.39 -12.10
CA ILE A 672 22.12 66.01 -13.34
C ILE A 672 23.55 66.55 -13.24
N GLY A 673 23.99 67.05 -12.08
CA GLY A 673 25.37 67.51 -11.87
C GLY A 673 26.38 66.38 -12.10
N ASN A 674 26.12 65.20 -11.52
CA ASN A 674 26.97 64.03 -11.72
C ASN A 674 26.94 63.50 -13.17
N ILE A 675 25.79 63.56 -13.84
CA ILE A 675 25.64 63.18 -15.26
C ILE A 675 26.48 64.10 -16.15
N MET A 676 26.36 65.41 -15.96
CA MET A 676 27.14 66.43 -16.66
C MET A 676 28.64 66.24 -16.45
N ARG A 677 29.07 66.01 -15.20
CA ARG A 677 30.46 65.74 -14.83
C ARG A 677 31.01 64.52 -15.56
N ARG A 678 30.35 63.36 -15.45
CA ARG A 678 30.79 62.12 -16.10
C ARG A 678 30.89 62.24 -17.62
N THR A 679 29.96 62.98 -18.22
CA THR A 679 29.94 63.20 -19.68
C THR A 679 31.11 64.08 -20.11
N LEU A 680 31.36 65.17 -19.39
CA LEU A 680 32.47 66.06 -19.70
C LEU A 680 33.83 65.41 -19.39
N GLU A 681 33.93 64.61 -18.32
CA GLU A 681 35.13 63.83 -17.98
C GLU A 681 35.48 62.84 -19.09
N ALA A 682 34.49 62.07 -19.57
CA ALA A 682 34.69 61.12 -20.65
C ALA A 682 35.13 61.81 -21.95
N PHE A 683 34.53 62.96 -22.28
CA PHE A 683 34.92 63.77 -23.45
C PHE A 683 36.35 64.31 -23.31
N ALA A 684 36.65 65.01 -22.22
CA ALA A 684 37.95 65.63 -21.96
C ALA A 684 39.08 64.59 -21.94
N THR A 685 38.83 63.44 -21.32
CA THR A 685 39.81 62.35 -21.23
C THR A 685 40.06 61.73 -22.61
N PHE A 686 39.02 61.52 -23.41
CA PHE A 686 39.16 60.85 -24.71
C PHE A 686 39.77 61.76 -25.78
N GLU A 687 39.31 63.01 -25.86
CA GLU A 687 39.77 63.96 -26.89
C GLU A 687 41.11 64.61 -26.56
N TYR A 688 41.36 64.91 -25.28
CA TYR A 688 42.50 65.73 -24.85
C TYR A 688 43.41 65.06 -23.82
N ARG A 689 43.04 63.89 -23.28
CA ARG A 689 43.76 63.22 -22.17
C ARG A 689 43.91 64.13 -20.95
N MET A 690 42.89 64.94 -20.69
CA MET A 690 42.86 65.96 -19.65
C MET A 690 41.62 65.82 -18.76
N GLY A 691 41.69 66.37 -17.56
CA GLY A 691 40.54 66.51 -16.68
C GLY A 691 39.59 67.62 -17.14
N ILE A 692 38.36 67.63 -16.61
CA ILE A 692 37.35 68.65 -16.94
C ILE A 692 37.78 70.07 -16.58
N ALA A 693 38.80 70.23 -15.73
CA ALA A 693 39.34 71.52 -15.39
C ALA A 693 40.25 72.06 -16.51
N GLU A 694 41.22 71.27 -16.93
CA GLU A 694 42.28 71.72 -17.84
C GLU A 694 41.72 72.24 -19.17
N ILE A 695 40.64 71.64 -19.67
CA ILE A 695 40.00 72.05 -20.93
C ILE A 695 39.40 73.46 -20.93
N SER A 696 39.25 74.11 -19.76
CA SER A 696 38.73 75.48 -19.68
C SER A 696 39.80 76.54 -19.40
N TYR A 697 41.08 76.20 -19.29
CA TYR A 697 42.15 77.22 -19.20
C TYR A 697 43.39 76.88 -20.03
N ASP A 698 43.47 75.68 -20.62
CA ASP A 698 44.52 75.35 -21.57
C ASP A 698 44.38 76.25 -22.81
N GLN A 699 45.36 77.12 -23.00
CA GLN A 699 45.35 78.11 -24.08
C GLN A 699 45.40 77.47 -25.47
N THR A 700 45.93 76.25 -25.61
CA THR A 700 45.92 75.51 -26.88
C THR A 700 44.51 75.06 -27.23
N ILE A 701 43.77 74.57 -26.24
CA ILE A 701 42.37 74.13 -26.40
C ILE A 701 41.46 75.33 -26.65
N LEU A 702 41.58 76.41 -25.87
CA LEU A 702 40.79 77.63 -26.07
C LEU A 702 41.04 78.22 -27.46
N SER A 703 42.31 78.29 -27.90
CA SER A 703 42.65 78.76 -29.26
C SER A 703 42.03 77.91 -30.37
N SER A 704 41.80 76.60 -30.13
CA SER A 704 41.20 75.69 -31.11
C SER A 704 39.73 76.02 -31.43
N MET A 705 39.06 76.80 -30.58
CA MET A 705 37.68 77.25 -30.79
C MET A 705 37.54 78.27 -31.94
N ASN A 706 38.66 78.84 -32.42
CA ASN A 706 38.72 79.80 -33.54
C ASN A 706 37.79 81.02 -33.39
N ASN A 707 37.48 81.43 -32.15
CA ASN A 707 36.67 82.61 -31.84
C ASN A 707 37.02 83.15 -30.46
N GLN A 708 37.42 84.42 -30.38
CA GLN A 708 37.83 85.04 -29.12
C GLN A 708 36.70 85.09 -28.10
N LYS A 709 35.45 85.38 -28.52
CA LYS A 709 34.30 85.43 -27.60
C LYS A 709 34.00 84.09 -26.96
N TYR A 710 34.17 82.99 -27.70
CA TYR A 710 34.03 81.65 -27.11
C TYR A 710 35.17 81.34 -26.14
N SER A 711 36.40 81.70 -26.51
CA SER A 711 37.57 81.50 -25.65
C SER A 711 37.37 82.22 -24.32
N ASP A 712 37.00 83.51 -24.35
CA ASP A 712 36.76 84.32 -23.16
C ASP A 712 35.58 83.79 -22.33
N TYR A 713 34.48 83.36 -22.98
CA TYR A 713 33.32 82.82 -22.27
C TYR A 713 33.64 81.53 -21.51
N PHE A 714 34.23 80.55 -22.20
CA PHE A 714 34.52 79.24 -21.61
C PHE A 714 35.72 79.26 -20.67
N GLU A 715 36.68 80.18 -20.85
CA GLU A 715 37.76 80.40 -19.89
C GLU A 715 37.23 80.83 -18.52
N ASN A 716 36.20 81.68 -18.52
CA ASN A 716 35.57 82.21 -17.31
C ASN A 716 34.34 81.40 -16.83
N LEU A 717 33.97 80.34 -17.55
CA LEU A 717 32.80 79.53 -17.21
C LEU A 717 33.09 78.65 -15.99
N MET A 718 32.56 79.03 -14.82
CA MET A 718 32.73 78.28 -13.57
C MET A 718 31.79 77.07 -13.44
N TYR A 719 31.61 76.27 -14.48
CA TYR A 719 30.79 75.06 -14.43
C TYR A 719 31.26 74.09 -13.35
N ARG A 720 32.54 74.11 -12.98
CA ARG A 720 33.12 73.24 -11.94
C ARG A 720 32.48 73.41 -10.57
N LEU A 721 32.13 74.64 -10.16
CA LEU A 721 31.50 74.86 -8.85
C LEU A 721 30.17 74.10 -8.75
N ILE A 722 29.44 74.02 -9.87
CA ILE A 722 28.16 73.34 -9.98
C ILE A 722 28.36 71.81 -10.07
N LEU A 723 29.38 71.34 -10.80
CA LEU A 723 29.66 69.91 -10.97
C LEU A 723 30.33 69.25 -9.75
N HIS A 724 31.16 69.99 -9.00
CA HIS A 724 31.87 69.50 -7.83
C HIS A 724 31.00 69.47 -6.57
N GLY A 725 30.06 70.43 -6.44
CA GLY A 725 29.16 70.55 -5.28
C GLY A 725 28.26 69.32 -5.01
N GLU A 726 27.99 68.49 -6.02
CA GLU A 726 27.18 67.26 -5.88
C GLU A 726 28.01 65.98 -5.73
N SER A 727 29.34 66.00 -5.91
CA SER A 727 30.15 64.77 -6.08
C SER A 727 31.30 64.56 -5.08
N HIS A 728 31.75 65.58 -4.33
CA HIS A 728 32.91 65.44 -3.44
C HIS A 728 32.60 65.81 -1.98
N SER A 729 32.49 64.78 -1.13
CA SER A 729 32.37 64.91 0.32
C SER A 729 33.61 65.58 0.96
N GLU A 730 34.77 65.53 0.30
CA GLU A 730 36.03 66.09 0.81
C GLU A 730 36.05 67.62 0.81
N GLU A 731 35.56 68.29 -0.24
CA GLU A 731 35.46 69.76 -0.28
C GLU A 731 34.35 70.26 0.66
N HIS A 732 33.24 69.52 0.78
CA HIS A 732 32.17 69.77 1.76
C HIS A 732 32.66 69.73 3.22
N ILE A 733 33.60 68.84 3.54
CA ILE A 733 34.19 68.75 4.88
C ILE A 733 35.26 69.83 5.09
N LYS A 734 35.98 70.25 4.05
CA LYS A 734 37.02 71.30 4.14
C LYS A 734 36.45 72.72 4.23
N SER A 735 35.26 72.99 3.68
CA SER A 735 34.70 74.35 3.62
C SER A 735 34.03 74.82 4.92
N LEU A 736 33.50 73.92 5.77
CA LEU A 736 33.00 74.11 7.16
C LEU A 736 32.24 75.42 7.50
N GLN A 737 31.77 76.17 6.50
CA GLN A 737 30.94 77.35 6.60
C GLN A 737 29.66 77.07 5.80
N ASP A 738 28.54 77.04 6.51
CA ASP A 738 27.16 76.88 6.05
C ASP A 738 26.71 75.47 5.58
N LEU A 739 26.34 74.66 6.58
CA LEU A 739 25.58 73.40 6.47
C LEU A 739 24.14 73.54 5.90
N ASN A 740 23.75 74.73 5.38
CA ASN A 740 22.43 75.00 4.81
C ASN A 740 22.43 75.10 3.26
N PHE A 741 23.49 74.65 2.59
CA PHE A 741 23.64 74.74 1.14
C PHE A 741 23.00 73.58 0.34
N TYR A 742 21.91 72.96 0.82
CA TYR A 742 21.09 72.09 -0.05
C TYR A 742 20.26 72.89 -1.10
N SER A 743 20.49 74.19 -1.25
CA SER A 743 19.63 75.11 -2.01
C SER A 743 20.34 76.19 -2.85
N THR A 744 21.59 76.01 -3.28
CA THR A 744 22.42 77.15 -3.72
C THR A 744 22.85 77.17 -5.16
N VAL A 745 22.58 76.09 -5.89
CA VAL A 745 22.50 76.18 -7.34
C VAL A 745 21.05 75.98 -7.71
N SER A 746 20.41 77.02 -8.21
CA SER A 746 19.03 76.97 -8.68
C SER A 746 18.89 76.01 -9.85
N SER A 747 17.70 75.42 -10.03
CA SER A 747 17.40 74.58 -11.21
C SER A 747 17.67 75.35 -12.52
N ALA A 748 17.50 76.67 -12.52
CA ALA A 748 17.83 77.53 -13.65
C ALA A 748 19.34 77.56 -13.96
N GLU A 749 20.20 77.61 -12.94
CA GLU A 749 21.66 77.55 -13.12
C GLU A 749 22.14 76.17 -13.56
N LYS A 750 21.54 75.10 -13.05
CA LYS A 750 21.80 73.73 -13.53
C LYS A 750 21.43 73.58 -15.00
N GLN A 751 20.27 74.12 -15.41
CA GLN A 751 19.83 74.12 -16.81
C GLN A 751 20.76 74.94 -17.71
N ARG A 752 21.20 76.11 -17.23
CA ARG A 752 22.20 76.93 -17.94
C ARG A 752 23.51 76.15 -18.13
N THR A 753 23.99 75.51 -17.07
CA THR A 753 25.21 74.70 -17.11
C THR A 753 25.08 73.52 -18.09
N ALA A 754 23.91 72.87 -18.14
CA ALA A 754 23.64 71.81 -19.11
C ALA A 754 23.74 72.31 -20.56
N LYS A 755 23.22 73.51 -20.86
CA LYS A 755 23.39 74.16 -22.17
C LYS A 755 24.86 74.46 -22.44
N ASP A 756 25.54 75.08 -21.49
CA ASP A 756 26.93 75.51 -21.64
C ASP A 756 27.88 74.31 -21.88
N ILE A 757 27.65 73.17 -21.22
CA ILE A 757 28.44 71.94 -21.45
C ILE A 757 28.23 71.39 -22.85
N LEU A 758 26.99 71.36 -23.34
CA LEU A 758 26.71 70.93 -24.72
C LEU A 758 27.32 71.90 -25.73
N CYS A 759 27.27 73.21 -25.48
CA CYS A 759 27.95 74.23 -26.29
C CYS A 759 29.47 74.05 -26.28
N LEU A 760 30.08 73.81 -25.11
CA LEU A 760 31.52 73.57 -24.98
C LEU A 760 31.96 72.37 -25.82
N ILE A 761 31.26 71.24 -25.70
CA ILE A 761 31.54 70.05 -26.50
C ILE A 761 31.32 70.34 -28.00
N TYR A 762 30.26 71.09 -28.36
CA TYR A 762 29.98 71.44 -29.75
C TYR A 762 31.06 72.32 -30.38
N VAL A 763 31.51 73.35 -29.67
CA VAL A 763 32.52 74.31 -30.15
C VAL A 763 33.88 73.62 -30.29
N LEU A 764 34.23 72.73 -29.36
CA LEU A 764 35.47 71.96 -29.40
C LEU A 764 35.45 70.86 -30.46
N ASN A 765 34.34 70.11 -30.58
CA ASN A 765 34.19 69.04 -31.56
C ASN A 765 32.72 68.85 -31.98
N SER A 766 32.27 69.64 -32.96
CA SER A 766 30.88 69.55 -33.44
C SER A 766 30.53 68.20 -34.08
N GLN A 767 31.51 67.50 -34.67
CA GLN A 767 31.27 66.20 -35.31
C GLN A 767 30.97 65.11 -34.27
N HIS A 768 31.57 65.21 -33.08
CA HIS A 768 31.30 64.33 -31.95
C HIS A 768 29.81 64.33 -31.57
N LEU A 769 29.24 65.51 -31.27
CA LEU A 769 27.81 65.60 -30.95
C LEU A 769 26.91 65.22 -32.13
N LYS A 770 27.27 65.62 -33.37
CA LYS A 770 26.50 65.25 -34.57
C LYS A 770 26.44 63.73 -34.76
N ALA A 771 27.52 63.01 -34.48
CA ALA A 771 27.54 61.55 -34.55
C ALA A 771 26.64 60.90 -33.48
N HIS A 772 26.71 61.39 -32.25
CA HIS A 772 25.91 60.89 -31.12
C HIS A 772 24.41 61.17 -31.29
N PHE A 773 24.02 62.35 -31.79
CA PHE A 773 22.61 62.70 -32.00
C PHE A 773 22.04 62.27 -33.37
N LYS A 774 22.81 61.57 -34.22
CA LYS A 774 22.37 61.15 -35.57
C LYS A 774 21.11 60.28 -35.57
N LYS A 775 20.85 59.55 -34.49
CA LYS A 775 19.68 58.67 -34.31
C LYS A 775 18.79 59.09 -33.13
N TYR A 776 18.81 60.37 -32.75
CA TYR A 776 17.98 60.85 -31.64
C TYR A 776 16.49 60.66 -31.97
N ASP A 777 15.81 59.86 -31.15
CA ASP A 777 14.48 59.28 -31.45
C ASP A 777 13.30 60.22 -31.10
N SER A 778 13.58 61.43 -30.62
CA SER A 778 12.55 62.44 -30.37
C SER A 778 12.35 63.34 -31.60
N LYS A 779 11.13 63.88 -31.77
CA LYS A 779 10.61 64.56 -32.98
C LYS A 779 11.44 65.74 -33.55
N ALA A 780 12.56 66.13 -32.96
CA ALA A 780 13.47 67.17 -33.45
C ALA A 780 14.94 66.84 -33.16
N ASN A 781 15.80 67.08 -34.14
CA ASN A 781 17.26 66.98 -34.01
C ASN A 781 17.76 68.01 -32.95
N PRO A 782 18.56 67.63 -31.95
CA PRO A 782 19.12 68.54 -30.93
C PRO A 782 20.12 69.57 -31.49
N ILE A 783 20.81 69.24 -32.59
CA ILE A 783 21.94 70.03 -33.10
C ILE A 783 21.57 71.49 -33.43
N PRO A 784 20.48 71.80 -34.17
CA PRO A 784 20.11 73.19 -34.45
C PRO A 784 19.83 74.02 -33.19
N MET A 785 19.33 73.40 -32.12
CA MET A 785 19.07 74.11 -30.87
C MET A 785 20.37 74.41 -30.12
N ILE A 786 21.30 73.44 -30.09
CA ILE A 786 22.64 73.64 -29.51
C ILE A 786 23.40 74.72 -30.29
N GLU A 787 23.28 74.75 -31.62
CA GLU A 787 23.82 75.81 -32.47
C GLU A 787 23.25 77.19 -32.11
N ASN A 788 21.93 77.29 -31.83
CA ASN A 788 21.33 78.52 -31.35
C ASN A 788 21.90 78.96 -29.99
N TRP A 789 22.06 78.06 -29.02
CA TRP A 789 22.69 78.41 -27.75
C TRP A 789 24.15 78.86 -27.92
N CYS A 790 24.89 78.24 -28.85
CA CYS A 790 26.23 78.70 -29.21
C CYS A 790 26.19 80.12 -29.79
N ASN A 791 25.19 80.46 -30.61
CA ASN A 791 25.03 81.82 -31.15
C ASN A 791 24.61 82.83 -30.07
N ASP A 792 23.80 82.43 -29.09
CA ASP A 792 23.42 83.26 -27.95
C ASP A 792 24.66 83.73 -27.17
N ILE A 793 25.65 82.85 -26.98
CA ILE A 793 26.95 83.20 -26.35
C ILE A 793 27.69 84.29 -27.15
N LEU A 794 27.65 84.25 -28.48
CA LEU A 794 28.33 85.25 -29.32
C LEU A 794 27.64 86.61 -29.34
N THR A 795 26.33 86.63 -29.07
CA THR A 795 25.47 87.83 -29.14
C THR A 795 25.20 88.47 -27.78
N ALA A 796 25.54 87.80 -26.68
CA ALA A 796 25.49 88.36 -25.33
C ALA A 796 26.44 89.57 -25.22
N ASN A 797 25.88 90.78 -25.07
CA ASN A 797 26.64 92.02 -24.88
C ASN A 797 27.18 92.12 -23.44
N GLU A 798 28.42 92.64 -23.33
CA GLU A 798 29.17 92.94 -22.10
C GLU A 798 28.30 93.50 -20.96
N SER A 799 28.00 92.68 -19.95
CA SER A 799 27.57 93.14 -18.62
C SER A 799 27.71 92.01 -17.60
N ILE A 800 28.95 91.58 -17.34
CA ILE A 800 29.29 90.88 -16.09
C ILE A 800 29.84 91.95 -15.14
N SER A 801 28.94 92.66 -14.46
CA SER A 801 29.30 93.43 -13.27
C SER A 801 29.38 92.47 -12.09
N LEU A 802 30.55 92.42 -11.46
CA LEU A 802 30.81 91.81 -10.16
C LEU A 802 29.67 92.15 -9.17
N VAL A 803 28.89 91.15 -8.75
CA VAL A 803 28.01 91.26 -7.58
C VAL A 803 28.79 90.72 -6.38
N THR A 804 29.63 91.58 -5.83
CA THR A 804 30.09 91.48 -4.43
C THR A 804 29.43 92.63 -3.70
N ASP A 805 28.25 92.41 -3.13
CA ASP A 805 27.68 93.26 -2.06
C ASP A 805 26.39 92.62 -1.53
N ASN A 806 26.50 91.92 -0.39
CA ASN A 806 25.49 91.84 0.67
C ASN A 806 25.91 90.81 1.75
N ILE A 807 27.01 91.05 2.47
CA ILE A 807 27.22 90.49 3.81
C ILE A 807 27.93 91.54 4.68
N VAL A 808 27.26 92.66 4.95
CA VAL A 808 27.56 93.50 6.12
C VAL A 808 26.26 94.13 6.57
N GLU A 809 25.50 93.43 7.41
CA GLU A 809 24.73 94.05 8.50
C GLU A 809 24.04 92.97 9.34
N LYS A 810 24.02 93.21 10.66
CA LYS A 810 23.44 92.37 11.74
C LYS A 810 24.29 91.22 12.27
N GLN A 811 25.37 91.54 12.96
CA GLN A 811 25.64 90.95 14.29
C GLN A 811 26.28 91.99 15.22
N THR A 812 25.42 92.77 15.87
CA THR A 812 25.75 93.51 17.11
C THR A 812 24.54 93.43 18.04
N GLY A 813 24.70 92.79 19.21
CA GLY A 813 23.66 92.64 20.25
C GLY A 813 23.79 91.31 21.00
N ILE A 814 24.83 91.10 21.81
CA ILE A 814 24.89 91.32 23.29
C ILE A 814 24.35 90.12 24.11
N LEU A 815 25.31 89.41 24.72
CA LEU A 815 25.43 88.95 26.12
C LEU A 815 24.14 88.61 26.90
N TYR A 816 24.00 87.34 27.31
CA TYR A 816 24.26 86.85 28.68
C TYR A 816 24.53 85.35 28.68
#